data_AF-A0A2E5YAD2-F1
#
_entry.id   AF-A0A2E5YAD2-F1
#
_cell.length_a   1.000
_cell.length_b   1.000
_cell.length_c   1.000
_cell.angle_alpha   90.00
_cell.angle_beta   90.00
_cell.angle_gamma   90.00
#
_symmetry.space_group_name_H-M   'P 1'
#
loop_
_entity.id
_entity.type
_entity.pdbx_description
1 polymer ?
#
loop_
_entity_poly.entity_id
_entity_poly.type
_entity_poly.pdbx_seq_one_letter_code
_entity_poly.pdbx_strand_id
1 'polypeptide(L)'
;MFFSAYAAASNTKIRPKLTLTTGQVKFNNFKTHSRIFNELCFYQYVPEAQRMHTLTGVNIGMEIPLKLPYVRSLELGLGYYNFNKHLVEGRLIQGIDRLSASSYDYHYRVKSQQLMLESKLFLQIHHSILPYAIAGLGNACGRTFTLLPQQSCVLELDITGLVDSFAPNPRDHLFVCLPGCPSCCNGTFYPLNISREIPPFSMLVSLTVTPKTGTLTVGERQQFTATAAYSDGSIIDVTSLANWSSSNASVAIIDANSGLATATGAGMFQASATFGDLRASSQNFVVTQVPAILVSLRIEPTQGFMTLGDSQPFQAIATYSNGTTLDVTSASVWSSSNENVATMNINTGVATAINTGQFVATAVFGNQTASSNIFTVRAQIAYITNFGDNSISQCQIASNGILQNCTKSFGYSQPEGVVLTANAKTAYISQNSASQPIRLCSVNNITGMIQNCTNSGYLSPPSSPQGITINKANTVLYASNFTNVIRSCAINPGNGTLNCTSVNVNGRTTGVALNDTNEYAYFSDFENNVVLRCLINQNSGGLQNCINSNASNVSSSDGIGINNNYLYIGSSTGNRITKCNIIAETGLVENCVDSGAGAVFSRPQNIAFTFNKNFAYVPNRSNNTISYCAVSSVDGSLSNCVLALGANSGLSEPTAMLFK
;
A
#
# COMPACT_ATOMS: atom_id res chain seq x y z
N MET A 1 38.80 -43.42 -34.97
CA MET A 1 38.19 -44.19 -36.07
C MET A 1 38.71 -45.62 -35.94
N PHE A 2 37.85 -46.65 -35.94
CA PHE A 2 38.24 -48.01 -35.53
C PHE A 2 38.27 -48.97 -36.71
N PHE A 3 39.36 -49.72 -36.84
CA PHE A 3 39.45 -50.92 -37.69
C PHE A 3 39.69 -52.13 -36.78
N SER A 4 38.90 -53.20 -36.97
CA SER A 4 38.98 -54.43 -36.18
C SER A 4 38.95 -55.64 -37.10
N ALA A 5 39.99 -56.47 -37.05
CA ALA A 5 40.08 -57.74 -37.76
C ALA A 5 39.72 -58.89 -36.80
N TYR A 6 38.86 -59.81 -37.23
CA TYR A 6 38.50 -61.00 -36.45
C TYR A 6 39.25 -62.23 -36.95
N ALA A 7 39.96 -62.93 -36.06
CA ALA A 7 40.43 -64.28 -36.29
C ALA A 7 39.31 -65.27 -35.92
N ALA A 8 38.85 -66.09 -36.87
CA ALA A 8 37.71 -66.98 -36.66
C ALA A 8 38.15 -68.35 -36.10
N ALA A 9 37.78 -68.66 -34.86
CA ALA A 9 37.85 -70.03 -34.32
C ALA A 9 36.84 -70.27 -33.19
N SER A 10 36.11 -71.39 -33.32
CA SER A 10 35.35 -72.10 -32.28
C SER A 10 34.11 -71.45 -31.65
N ASN A 11 33.18 -72.31 -31.24
CA ASN A 11 31.77 -72.02 -30.98
C ASN A 11 31.50 -71.71 -29.49
N THR A 12 32.27 -70.79 -28.90
CA THR A 12 32.12 -70.36 -27.49
C THR A 12 31.62 -68.90 -27.39
N LYS A 13 30.96 -68.57 -26.27
CA LYS A 13 30.24 -67.29 -26.06
C LYS A 13 31.13 -66.05 -25.86
N ILE A 14 32.45 -66.15 -26.02
CA ILE A 14 33.39 -65.03 -25.81
C ILE A 14 34.45 -65.10 -26.91
N ARG A 15 34.80 -63.96 -27.55
CA ARG A 15 35.71 -63.92 -28.70
C ARG A 15 36.94 -63.03 -28.42
N PRO A 16 38.18 -63.46 -28.69
CA PRO A 16 39.33 -62.57 -28.64
C PRO A 16 39.23 -61.48 -29.72
N LYS A 17 39.67 -60.26 -29.41
CA LYS A 17 39.55 -59.09 -30.27
C LYS A 17 40.75 -58.15 -30.10
N LEU A 18 41.20 -57.60 -31.22
CA LEU A 18 42.24 -56.58 -31.30
C LEU A 18 41.60 -55.26 -31.74
N THR A 19 41.72 -54.22 -30.93
CA THR A 19 41.07 -52.92 -31.15
C THR A 19 42.10 -51.79 -31.17
N LEU A 20 42.38 -51.26 -32.37
CA LEU A 20 43.15 -50.03 -32.57
C LEU A 20 42.31 -48.81 -32.18
N THR A 21 42.75 -48.08 -31.17
CA THR A 21 42.02 -46.94 -30.61
C THR A 21 42.75 -45.62 -30.89
N THR A 22 42.02 -44.65 -31.45
CA THR A 22 42.48 -43.25 -31.55
C THR A 22 41.40 -42.31 -31.00
N GLY A 23 41.79 -41.35 -30.16
CA GLY A 23 40.86 -40.43 -29.48
C GLY A 23 41.56 -39.18 -28.96
N GLN A 24 40.83 -38.26 -28.32
CA GLN A 24 41.42 -37.08 -27.67
C GLN A 24 41.10 -37.05 -26.18
N VAL A 25 42.10 -36.70 -25.37
CA VAL A 25 42.02 -36.57 -23.92
C VAL A 25 42.39 -35.14 -23.53
N LYS A 26 41.61 -34.55 -22.62
CA LYS A 26 41.85 -33.22 -22.06
C LYS A 26 42.40 -33.35 -20.64
N PHE A 27 43.62 -32.87 -20.41
CA PHE A 27 44.20 -32.78 -19.07
C PHE A 27 43.86 -31.43 -18.45
N ASN A 28 43.29 -31.44 -17.24
CA ASN A 28 43.11 -30.25 -16.41
C ASN A 28 44.10 -30.34 -15.24
N ASN A 29 45.04 -29.39 -15.14
CA ASN A 29 45.89 -29.29 -13.95
C ASN A 29 45.06 -28.77 -12.77
N PHE A 30 45.21 -29.41 -11.61
CA PHE A 30 44.47 -29.07 -10.40
C PHE A 30 45.03 -27.82 -9.72
N LYS A 31 44.15 -26.92 -9.26
CA LYS A 31 44.50 -25.91 -8.26
C LYS A 31 44.63 -26.57 -6.90
N THR A 32 45.83 -26.56 -6.33
CA THR A 32 46.03 -26.81 -4.88
C THR A 32 45.60 -25.58 -4.09
N HIS A 33 44.53 -25.71 -3.31
CA HIS A 33 44.24 -24.80 -2.20
C HIS A 33 44.93 -25.30 -0.93
N SER A 34 45.58 -24.41 -0.17
CA SER A 34 45.97 -24.65 1.22
C SER A 34 45.27 -23.66 2.17
N ARG A 35 45.16 -24.06 3.44
CA ARG A 35 44.47 -23.43 4.57
C ARG A 35 44.87 -24.17 5.87
N ILE A 36 45.13 -23.59 7.03
CA ILE A 36 45.62 -22.25 7.46
C ILE A 36 46.57 -22.55 8.67
N PHE A 37 47.30 -21.55 9.15
CA PHE A 37 48.07 -21.48 10.42
C PHE A 37 49.57 -21.85 10.37
N ASN A 38 50.34 -20.98 11.04
CA ASN A 38 51.77 -21.03 11.38
C ASN A 38 52.76 -21.39 10.24
N GLU A 39 53.19 -20.34 9.53
CA GLU A 39 54.48 -20.23 8.82
C GLU A 39 54.78 -21.24 7.70
N LEU A 40 53.96 -21.31 6.65
CA LEU A 40 54.33 -21.98 5.38
C LEU A 40 53.86 -21.25 4.12
N CYS A 41 54.66 -21.34 3.05
CA CYS A 41 54.43 -20.67 1.76
C CYS A 41 53.22 -21.22 0.99
N PHE A 42 52.55 -20.35 0.24
CA PHE A 42 51.63 -20.71 -0.82
C PHE A 42 52.38 -21.07 -2.11
N TYR A 43 51.87 -22.09 -2.81
CA TYR A 43 52.29 -22.48 -4.15
C TYR A 43 51.09 -22.46 -5.08
N GLN A 44 51.12 -21.64 -6.12
CA GLN A 44 50.08 -21.59 -7.14
C GLN A 44 50.68 -21.92 -8.52
N TYR A 45 50.24 -23.04 -9.09
CA TYR A 45 50.55 -23.42 -10.47
C TYR A 45 49.54 -22.77 -11.42
N VAL A 46 50.04 -22.03 -12.42
CA VAL A 46 49.22 -21.42 -13.48
C VAL A 46 49.62 -22.04 -14.82
N PRO A 47 48.75 -22.88 -15.44
CA PRO A 47 48.98 -23.38 -16.79
C PRO A 47 48.60 -22.32 -17.82
N GLU A 48 49.50 -22.00 -18.74
CA GLU A 48 49.27 -20.90 -19.72
C GLU A 48 48.33 -21.28 -20.87
N ALA A 49 48.10 -22.58 -21.14
CA ALA A 49 47.10 -23.01 -22.14
C ALA A 49 46.46 -24.36 -21.82
N GLN A 50 45.13 -24.46 -21.94
CA GLN A 50 44.44 -25.75 -22.01
C GLN A 50 44.47 -26.27 -23.45
N ARG A 51 45.06 -27.45 -23.67
CA ARG A 51 45.09 -28.12 -25.00
C ARG A 51 44.47 -29.52 -24.92
N MET A 52 43.90 -29.97 -26.03
CA MET A 52 43.39 -31.33 -26.19
C MET A 52 44.45 -32.20 -26.88
N HIS A 53 44.69 -33.40 -26.37
CA HIS A 53 45.80 -34.24 -26.78
C HIS A 53 45.32 -35.54 -27.43
N THR A 54 45.86 -35.87 -28.60
CA THR A 54 45.50 -37.10 -29.31
C THR A 54 46.22 -38.30 -28.70
N LEU A 55 45.44 -39.30 -28.27
CA LEU A 55 45.90 -40.59 -27.77
C LEU A 55 45.81 -41.64 -28.88
N THR A 56 46.86 -42.45 -29.04
CA THR A 56 46.86 -43.63 -29.90
C THR A 56 47.31 -44.87 -29.12
N GLY A 57 46.68 -46.01 -29.38
CA GLY A 57 47.03 -47.25 -28.72
C GLY A 57 46.33 -48.48 -29.28
N VAL A 58 46.78 -49.63 -28.80
CA VAL A 58 46.33 -50.96 -29.21
C VAL A 58 45.79 -51.67 -27.97
N ASN A 59 44.56 -52.16 -28.04
CA ASN A 59 43.99 -53.01 -26.99
C ASN A 59 43.83 -54.45 -27.50
N ILE A 60 44.25 -55.41 -26.68
CA ILE A 60 44.02 -56.84 -26.85
C ILE A 60 43.07 -57.28 -25.73
N GLY A 61 41.90 -57.79 -26.10
CA GLY A 61 40.85 -58.15 -25.15
C GLY A 61 39.95 -59.28 -25.62
N MET A 62 38.93 -59.53 -24.81
CA MET A 62 37.87 -60.50 -25.07
C MET A 62 36.52 -59.79 -25.15
N GLU A 63 35.83 -59.95 -26.27
CA GLU A 63 34.47 -59.45 -26.50
C GLU A 63 33.43 -60.49 -26.06
N ILE A 64 32.64 -60.10 -25.06
CA ILE A 64 31.50 -60.85 -24.51
C ILE A 64 30.21 -60.25 -25.10
N PRO A 65 29.46 -60.97 -25.95
CA PRO A 65 28.17 -60.51 -26.46
C PRO A 65 27.14 -60.46 -25.34
N LEU A 66 26.43 -59.33 -25.20
CA LEU A 66 25.39 -59.15 -24.19
C LEU A 66 24.01 -59.18 -24.88
N LYS A 67 23.04 -59.87 -24.27
CA LYS A 67 21.65 -59.91 -24.75
C LYS A 67 20.79 -58.88 -24.00
N LEU A 68 21.16 -57.61 -24.08
CA LEU A 68 20.42 -56.50 -23.45
C LEU A 68 19.93 -55.51 -24.53
N PRO A 69 18.75 -54.88 -24.36
CA PRO A 69 18.29 -53.86 -25.29
C PRO A 69 19.32 -52.74 -25.46
N TYR A 70 19.62 -52.39 -26.71
CA TYR A 70 20.60 -51.36 -27.10
C TYR A 70 22.08 -51.60 -26.68
N VAL A 71 22.42 -52.71 -26.01
CA VAL A 71 23.80 -53.07 -25.67
C VAL A 71 24.21 -54.33 -26.44
N ARG A 72 25.24 -54.23 -27.29
CA ARG A 72 25.69 -55.31 -28.18
C ARG A 72 26.73 -56.22 -27.54
N SER A 73 27.74 -55.64 -26.91
CA SER A 73 28.87 -56.39 -26.33
C SER A 73 29.63 -55.58 -25.28
N LEU A 74 30.35 -56.31 -24.41
CA LEU A 74 31.34 -55.79 -23.47
C LEU A 74 32.71 -56.37 -23.86
N GLU A 75 33.69 -55.52 -24.09
CA GLU A 75 35.08 -55.90 -24.35
C GLU A 75 35.93 -55.61 -23.10
N LEU A 76 36.61 -56.64 -22.58
CA LEU A 76 37.52 -56.56 -21.45
C LEU A 76 38.93 -56.87 -21.93
N GLY A 77 39.91 -56.00 -21.72
CA GLY A 77 41.23 -56.18 -22.30
C GLY A 77 42.33 -55.30 -21.74
N LEU A 78 43.57 -55.60 -22.13
CA LEU A 78 44.75 -54.80 -21.82
C LEU A 78 45.05 -53.88 -23.00
N GLY A 79 44.96 -52.58 -22.75
CA GLY A 79 45.29 -51.52 -23.68
C GLY A 79 46.68 -50.96 -23.43
N TYR A 80 47.54 -50.99 -24.43
CA TYR A 80 48.81 -50.26 -24.41
C TYR A 80 48.68 -48.98 -25.21
N TYR A 81 48.91 -47.85 -24.54
CA TYR A 81 48.69 -46.52 -25.06
C TYR A 81 49.97 -45.70 -24.99
N ASN A 82 50.30 -45.06 -26.13
CA ASN A 82 51.47 -44.21 -26.26
C ASN A 82 51.01 -42.76 -26.34
N PHE A 83 51.47 -41.93 -25.41
CA PHE A 83 51.25 -40.49 -25.48
C PHE A 83 52.41 -39.85 -26.26
N ASN A 84 52.09 -38.96 -27.20
CA ASN A 84 53.14 -38.20 -27.87
C ASN A 84 53.97 -37.42 -26.84
N LYS A 85 55.30 -37.47 -26.96
CA LYS A 85 56.22 -36.76 -26.07
C LYS A 85 55.89 -35.27 -26.08
N HIS A 86 55.59 -34.70 -24.92
CA HIS A 86 55.30 -33.27 -24.80
C HIS A 86 56.17 -32.61 -23.75
N LEU A 87 56.67 -31.42 -24.10
CA LEU A 87 57.14 -30.41 -23.18
C LEU A 87 55.92 -29.59 -22.78
N VAL A 88 55.68 -29.42 -21.47
CA VAL A 88 54.63 -28.56 -20.94
C VAL A 88 55.31 -27.43 -20.18
N GLU A 89 54.95 -26.21 -20.55
CA GLU A 89 55.48 -24.98 -19.98
C GLU A 89 54.42 -24.40 -19.03
N GLY A 90 54.84 -23.84 -17.90
CA GLY A 90 53.94 -23.23 -16.94
C GLY A 90 54.69 -22.36 -15.95
N ARG A 91 53.94 -21.58 -15.17
CA ARG A 91 54.49 -20.63 -14.21
C ARG A 91 54.11 -21.05 -12.79
N LEU A 92 55.13 -21.25 -11.97
CA LEU A 92 55.02 -21.50 -10.54
C LEU A 92 55.13 -20.18 -9.80
N ILE A 93 54.16 -19.85 -8.96
CA ILE A 93 54.18 -18.67 -8.10
C ILE A 93 54.30 -19.11 -6.64
N GLN A 94 55.31 -18.62 -5.92
CA GLN A 94 55.61 -18.97 -4.54
C GLN A 94 55.80 -17.72 -3.66
N GLY A 95 55.07 -17.65 -2.54
CA GLY A 95 55.14 -16.52 -1.60
C GLY A 95 54.41 -16.81 -0.29
N ILE A 96 54.53 -15.92 0.69
CA ILE A 96 53.75 -15.99 1.95
C ILE A 96 52.34 -15.43 1.69
N ASP A 97 52.25 -14.37 0.87
CA ASP A 97 51.01 -13.84 0.30
C ASP A 97 51.18 -13.57 -1.22
N ARG A 98 50.20 -12.90 -1.84
CA ARG A 98 50.19 -12.64 -3.30
C ARG A 98 51.07 -11.47 -3.76
N LEU A 99 51.39 -10.54 -2.87
CA LEU A 99 52.24 -9.38 -3.15
C LEU A 99 53.72 -9.71 -2.92
N SER A 100 54.02 -10.65 -2.01
CA SER A 100 55.37 -11.12 -1.71
C SER A 100 55.88 -12.25 -2.63
N ALA A 101 55.19 -12.56 -3.74
CA ALA A 101 55.37 -13.84 -4.44
C ALA A 101 56.31 -13.76 -5.66
N SER A 102 57.36 -14.58 -5.64
CA SER A 102 58.24 -14.80 -6.79
C SER A 102 57.61 -15.75 -7.79
N SER A 103 57.90 -15.55 -9.08
CA SER A 103 57.41 -16.41 -10.16
C SER A 103 58.54 -17.05 -10.95
N TYR A 104 58.43 -18.36 -11.17
CA TYR A 104 59.41 -19.15 -11.90
C TYR A 104 58.72 -19.88 -13.05
N ASP A 105 59.24 -19.70 -14.26
CA ASP A 105 58.80 -20.48 -15.42
C ASP A 105 59.49 -21.86 -15.37
N TYR A 106 58.72 -22.91 -15.63
CA TYR A 106 59.22 -24.29 -15.59
C TYR A 106 58.72 -25.09 -16.79
N HIS A 107 59.58 -25.96 -17.28
CA HIS A 107 59.31 -26.89 -18.37
C HIS A 107 59.41 -28.31 -17.83
N TYR A 108 58.39 -29.12 -18.04
CA TYR A 108 58.45 -30.55 -17.71
C TYR A 108 58.10 -31.42 -18.90
N ARG A 109 58.82 -32.54 -19.05
CA ARG A 109 58.65 -33.46 -20.17
C ARG A 109 57.96 -34.73 -19.71
N VAL A 110 56.69 -34.89 -20.05
CA VAL A 110 55.97 -36.15 -19.78
C VAL A 110 56.31 -37.16 -20.88
N LYS A 111 57.00 -38.24 -20.48
CA LYS A 111 57.16 -39.47 -21.27
C LYS A 111 56.29 -40.55 -20.61
N SER A 112 55.06 -40.73 -21.07
CA SER A 112 54.18 -41.79 -20.57
C SER A 112 53.85 -42.79 -21.69
N GLN A 113 54.29 -44.02 -21.48
CA GLN A 113 53.69 -45.22 -22.08
C GLN A 113 52.87 -45.87 -20.96
N GLN A 114 51.59 -46.14 -21.20
CA GLN A 114 50.73 -46.71 -20.17
C GLN A 114 50.09 -48.02 -20.65
N LEU A 115 50.20 -49.05 -19.80
CA LEU A 115 49.43 -50.28 -19.90
C LEU A 115 48.22 -50.14 -18.98
N MET A 116 47.02 -50.16 -19.54
CA MET A 116 45.76 -49.99 -18.81
C MET A 116 44.89 -51.24 -18.96
N LEU A 117 44.23 -51.65 -17.88
CA LEU A 117 43.15 -52.62 -17.93
C LEU A 117 41.84 -51.86 -18.23
N GLU A 118 41.21 -52.18 -19.35
CA GLU A 118 40.03 -51.46 -19.85
C GLU A 118 38.79 -52.35 -19.91
N SER A 119 37.64 -51.72 -19.65
CA SER A 119 36.32 -52.24 -20.02
C SER A 119 35.63 -51.28 -20.99
N LYS A 120 35.09 -51.81 -22.08
CA LYS A 120 34.44 -51.05 -23.17
C LYS A 120 33.08 -51.64 -23.48
N LEU A 121 32.02 -50.87 -23.26
CA LEU A 121 30.65 -51.26 -23.57
C LEU A 121 30.23 -50.72 -24.95
N PHE A 122 29.79 -51.59 -25.84
CA PHE A 122 29.32 -51.21 -27.18
C PHE A 122 27.80 -51.16 -27.23
N LEU A 123 27.26 -50.00 -27.58
CA LEU A 123 25.83 -49.76 -27.75
C LEU A 123 25.43 -49.84 -29.23
N GLN A 124 24.18 -50.22 -29.50
CA GLN A 124 23.61 -50.26 -30.85
C GLN A 124 22.27 -49.52 -30.87
N ILE A 125 22.27 -48.32 -31.47
CA ILE A 125 21.11 -47.45 -31.64
C ILE A 125 20.97 -47.17 -33.14
N HIS A 126 19.79 -47.44 -33.71
CA HIS A 126 19.47 -47.27 -35.15
C HIS A 126 20.60 -47.59 -36.15
N HIS A 127 20.94 -48.89 -36.25
CA HIS A 127 21.78 -49.48 -37.29
C HIS A 127 23.18 -48.87 -37.51
N SER A 128 23.62 -47.97 -36.62
CA SER A 128 24.94 -47.34 -36.62
C SER A 128 25.65 -47.68 -35.30
N ILE A 129 26.90 -48.14 -35.36
CA ILE A 129 27.70 -48.41 -34.17
C ILE A 129 28.43 -47.11 -33.78
N LEU A 130 27.99 -46.51 -32.68
CA LEU A 130 28.63 -45.34 -32.06
C LEU A 130 29.45 -45.79 -30.85
N PRO A 131 30.79 -45.77 -30.91
CA PRO A 131 31.65 -45.94 -29.75
C PRO A 131 31.89 -44.56 -29.10
N TYR A 132 32.04 -44.37 -27.79
CA TYR A 132 32.32 -45.31 -26.69
C TYR A 132 32.11 -44.58 -25.34
N ALA A 133 32.00 -45.33 -24.25
CA ALA A 133 32.44 -44.87 -22.93
C ALA A 133 33.52 -45.83 -22.43
N ILE A 134 34.71 -45.31 -22.07
CA ILE A 134 35.80 -46.11 -21.50
C ILE A 134 35.73 -45.97 -19.99
N ALA A 135 35.33 -47.04 -19.30
CA ALA A 135 35.46 -47.18 -17.86
C ALA A 135 36.71 -48.02 -17.57
N GLY A 136 37.87 -47.40 -17.67
CA GLY A 136 39.10 -47.96 -17.13
C GLY A 136 39.13 -47.76 -15.63
N LEU A 137 39.46 -48.79 -14.85
CA LEU A 137 39.74 -48.67 -13.41
C LEU A 137 41.15 -48.11 -13.17
N GLY A 138 41.45 -47.00 -13.84
CA GLY A 138 42.53 -46.09 -13.48
C GLY A 138 41.91 -44.87 -12.81
N ASN A 139 42.26 -44.61 -11.56
CA ASN A 139 41.81 -43.43 -10.81
C ASN A 139 42.34 -42.14 -11.43
N ALA A 140 41.69 -41.67 -12.49
CA ALA A 140 42.00 -40.42 -13.14
C ALA A 140 41.35 -39.27 -12.34
N CYS A 141 42.21 -38.37 -11.84
CA CYS A 141 41.85 -37.00 -11.46
C CYS A 141 40.92 -36.85 -10.24
N GLY A 142 41.46 -37.07 -9.03
CA GLY A 142 40.79 -36.60 -7.81
C GLY A 142 41.49 -36.85 -6.46
N ARG A 143 42.26 -37.94 -6.30
CA ARG A 143 43.02 -38.26 -5.07
C ARG A 143 44.36 -38.92 -5.39
N THR A 144 45.23 -39.02 -4.38
CA THR A 144 46.61 -39.54 -4.43
C THR A 144 46.77 -40.82 -5.24
N PHE A 145 47.86 -40.90 -6.03
CA PHE A 145 48.27 -42.13 -6.68
C PHE A 145 49.05 -43.02 -5.71
N THR A 146 48.78 -44.32 -5.73
CA THR A 146 49.60 -45.34 -5.07
C THR A 146 50.14 -46.25 -6.16
N LEU A 147 51.46 -46.29 -6.34
CA LEU A 147 52.09 -47.23 -7.26
C LEU A 147 51.98 -48.65 -6.66
N LEU A 148 51.46 -49.60 -7.43
CA LEU A 148 51.58 -51.02 -7.12
C LEU A 148 53.06 -51.46 -7.31
N PRO A 149 53.50 -52.54 -6.64
CA PRO A 149 54.89 -52.98 -6.71
C PRO A 149 55.36 -53.21 -8.15
N GLN A 150 56.53 -52.65 -8.49
CA GLN A 150 57.24 -52.76 -9.78
C GLN A 150 56.69 -51.98 -11.00
N GLN A 151 56.06 -50.82 -10.80
CA GLN A 151 55.96 -49.81 -11.88
C GLN A 151 56.63 -48.49 -11.50
N SER A 152 57.40 -47.92 -12.44
CA SER A 152 58.06 -46.62 -12.31
C SER A 152 57.44 -45.60 -13.27
N CYS A 153 57.01 -44.45 -12.73
CA CYS A 153 56.77 -43.25 -13.51
C CYS A 153 57.92 -42.29 -13.23
N VAL A 154 58.81 -42.10 -14.20
CA VAL A 154 59.89 -41.10 -14.10
C VAL A 154 59.33 -39.75 -14.55
N LEU A 155 59.12 -38.84 -13.61
CA LEU A 155 58.88 -37.44 -13.89
C LEU A 155 60.24 -36.73 -13.98
N GLU A 156 60.68 -36.45 -15.20
CA GLU A 156 61.94 -35.76 -15.47
C GLU A 156 61.68 -34.25 -15.45
N LEU A 157 62.00 -33.62 -14.31
CA LEU A 157 61.95 -32.16 -14.11
C LEU A 157 63.35 -31.58 -14.38
N ASP A 158 63.44 -30.71 -15.38
CA ASP A 158 64.68 -30.07 -15.80
C ASP A 158 64.48 -28.55 -15.67
N ILE A 159 65.06 -27.95 -14.62
CA ILE A 159 64.86 -26.54 -14.27
C ILE A 159 66.02 -25.74 -14.86
N THR A 160 65.81 -25.19 -16.06
CA THR A 160 66.82 -24.38 -16.75
C THR A 160 66.50 -22.89 -16.62
N GLY A 161 67.09 -22.24 -15.60
CA GLY A 161 67.01 -20.79 -15.38
C GLY A 161 68.20 -20.30 -14.57
N LEU A 162 68.49 -19.00 -14.64
CA LEU A 162 69.51 -18.36 -13.79
C LEU A 162 69.04 -18.41 -12.33
N VAL A 163 69.66 -19.30 -11.54
CA VAL A 163 69.38 -19.44 -10.11
C VAL A 163 70.07 -18.29 -9.38
N ASP A 164 69.28 -17.37 -8.85
CA ASP A 164 69.79 -16.36 -7.91
C ASP A 164 70.34 -17.05 -6.65
N SER A 165 71.50 -16.60 -6.18
CA SER A 165 72.27 -17.17 -5.07
C SER A 165 71.57 -17.18 -3.71
N PHE A 166 70.38 -16.57 -3.61
CA PHE A 166 69.49 -16.62 -2.45
C PHE A 166 68.48 -17.79 -2.47
N ALA A 167 68.37 -18.56 -3.54
CA ALA A 167 67.54 -19.75 -3.58
C ALA A 167 68.20 -20.93 -2.84
N PRO A 168 67.46 -21.71 -2.00
CA PRO A 168 67.99 -22.95 -1.45
C PRO A 168 68.32 -23.92 -2.58
N ASN A 169 69.51 -24.50 -2.53
CA ASN A 169 70.03 -25.45 -3.52
C ASN A 169 69.01 -26.59 -3.75
N PRO A 170 68.49 -26.79 -4.98
CA PRO A 170 67.44 -27.78 -5.23
C PRO A 170 67.90 -29.24 -5.08
N ARG A 171 69.17 -29.49 -4.73
CA ARG A 171 69.70 -30.81 -4.34
C ARG A 171 69.67 -31.09 -2.82
N ASP A 172 69.43 -30.09 -1.97
CA ASP A 172 69.46 -30.25 -0.50
C ASP A 172 68.07 -30.55 0.11
N HIS A 173 67.06 -30.82 -0.71
CA HIS A 173 65.78 -31.34 -0.23
C HIS A 173 65.87 -32.85 0.06
N LEU A 174 66.02 -33.15 1.35
CA LEU A 174 65.97 -34.48 1.96
C LEU A 174 64.76 -35.30 1.47
N PHE A 175 65.02 -36.34 0.66
CA PHE A 175 64.03 -37.37 0.36
C PHE A 175 63.76 -38.18 1.63
N VAL A 176 62.59 -38.01 2.25
CA VAL A 176 62.15 -38.88 3.33
C VAL A 176 61.74 -40.23 2.74
N CYS A 177 62.67 -41.19 2.77
CA CYS A 177 62.35 -42.59 2.56
C CYS A 177 61.39 -43.06 3.67
N LEU A 178 60.15 -43.37 3.32
CA LEU A 178 59.27 -44.15 4.18
C LEU A 178 59.89 -45.54 4.43
N PRO A 179 59.60 -46.21 5.57
CA PRO A 179 60.25 -47.47 5.92
C PRO A 179 60.03 -48.54 4.84
N GLY A 180 61.09 -48.91 4.10
CA GLY A 180 61.01 -49.96 3.07
C GLY A 180 62.10 -50.04 2.01
N CYS A 181 62.84 -48.97 1.67
CA CYS A 181 63.81 -48.98 0.56
C CYS A 181 65.14 -48.26 0.88
N PRO A 182 66.26 -48.98 1.13
CA PRO A 182 67.54 -48.41 1.55
C PRO A 182 68.67 -48.50 0.50
N SER A 183 68.49 -47.97 -0.73
CA SER A 183 69.52 -48.14 -1.79
C SER A 183 69.65 -47.02 -2.84
N CYS A 184 69.46 -45.75 -2.46
CA CYS A 184 69.80 -44.60 -3.31
C CYS A 184 70.70 -43.58 -2.60
N CYS A 185 71.75 -43.16 -3.32
CA CYS A 185 72.67 -42.03 -3.06
C CYS A 185 73.80 -42.25 -2.02
N ASN A 186 75.04 -42.34 -2.52
CA ASN A 186 76.29 -42.34 -1.76
C ASN A 186 77.36 -41.50 -2.51
N GLY A 187 78.17 -40.71 -1.77
CA GLY A 187 79.24 -39.80 -2.26
C GLY A 187 78.76 -38.44 -2.83
N THR A 188 79.51 -37.32 -2.78
CA THR A 188 80.80 -36.95 -2.15
C THR A 188 80.93 -35.41 -2.14
N PHE A 189 81.67 -34.81 -1.19
CA PHE A 189 81.76 -33.35 -0.96
C PHE A 189 82.92 -32.63 -1.69
N TYR A 190 82.76 -31.33 -1.96
CA TYR A 190 83.80 -30.29 -1.81
C TYR A 190 83.16 -28.92 -1.45
N PRO A 191 83.75 -28.11 -0.55
CA PRO A 191 83.14 -26.86 -0.06
C PRO A 191 83.65 -25.58 -0.76
N LEU A 192 82.84 -24.53 -0.76
CA LEU A 192 83.28 -23.15 -1.03
C LEU A 192 82.68 -22.19 0.02
N ASN A 193 83.52 -21.39 0.68
CA ASN A 193 83.08 -20.36 1.63
C ASN A 193 82.70 -19.07 0.89
N ILE A 194 81.52 -18.52 1.18
CA ILE A 194 81.15 -17.13 0.85
C ILE A 194 80.45 -16.51 2.07
N SER A 195 80.92 -15.32 2.47
CA SER A 195 80.36 -14.51 3.56
C SER A 195 79.07 -13.81 3.15
N ARG A 196 78.09 -13.72 4.07
CA ARG A 196 76.72 -13.24 3.78
C ARG A 196 76.39 -11.98 4.59
N GLU A 197 75.96 -10.92 3.91
CA GLU A 197 75.14 -9.85 4.50
C GLU A 197 73.65 -10.18 4.31
N ILE A 198 72.80 -9.74 5.24
CA ILE A 198 71.37 -10.08 5.30
C ILE A 198 70.55 -8.79 5.14
N PRO A 199 69.65 -8.66 4.15
CA PRO A 199 68.72 -7.53 4.08
C PRO A 199 67.61 -7.68 5.15
N PRO A 200 67.13 -6.57 5.76
CA PRO A 200 66.20 -6.61 6.90
C PRO A 200 64.74 -6.88 6.48
N PHE A 201 63.95 -7.35 7.45
CA PHE A 201 62.50 -7.49 7.32
C PHE A 201 61.82 -6.11 7.14
N SER A 202 60.82 -6.04 6.26
CA SER A 202 59.95 -4.86 6.11
C SER A 202 58.82 -4.90 7.13
N MET A 203 58.69 -3.85 7.95
CA MET A 203 57.71 -3.71 9.03
C MET A 203 56.74 -2.56 8.74
N LEU A 204 55.50 -2.68 9.20
CA LEU A 204 54.51 -1.61 9.10
C LEU A 204 54.91 -0.44 10.03
N VAL A 205 55.13 0.76 9.47
CA VAL A 205 55.64 1.94 10.20
C VAL A 205 54.55 2.95 10.52
N SER A 206 53.66 3.25 9.58
CA SER A 206 52.57 4.21 9.81
C SER A 206 51.32 3.91 8.98
N LEU A 207 50.20 4.47 9.42
CA LEU A 207 48.91 4.44 8.74
C LEU A 207 48.37 5.88 8.68
N THR A 208 47.82 6.31 7.55
CA THR A 208 47.20 7.63 7.41
C THR A 208 45.83 7.54 6.75
N VAL A 209 44.89 8.39 7.20
CA VAL A 209 43.54 8.50 6.64
C VAL A 209 43.40 9.82 5.88
N THR A 210 42.88 9.75 4.65
CA THR A 210 42.56 10.90 3.81
C THR A 210 41.10 10.80 3.30
N PRO A 211 40.41 11.92 3.02
CA PRO A 211 40.74 13.30 3.39
C PRO A 211 40.79 13.51 4.91
N LYS A 212 41.65 14.42 5.37
CA LYS A 212 41.89 14.66 6.81
C LYS A 212 40.80 15.51 7.46
N THR A 213 40.20 16.44 6.73
CA THR A 213 39.12 17.35 7.16
C THR A 213 38.16 17.58 6.00
N GLY A 214 36.91 17.92 6.31
CA GLY A 214 35.94 18.34 5.32
C GLY A 214 34.60 18.73 5.93
N THR A 215 33.71 19.22 5.08
CA THR A 215 32.34 19.58 5.42
C THR A 215 31.39 18.80 4.54
N LEU A 216 30.32 18.25 5.11
CA LEU A 216 29.26 17.55 4.39
C LEU A 216 27.91 18.20 4.68
N THR A 217 26.95 18.00 3.79
CA THR A 217 25.52 18.19 4.09
C THR A 217 24.85 16.85 4.44
N VAL A 218 23.79 16.87 5.25
CA VAL A 218 23.03 15.65 5.58
C VAL A 218 22.52 14.98 4.29
N GLY A 219 22.86 13.70 4.09
CA GLY A 219 22.58 12.94 2.88
C GLY A 219 23.78 12.75 1.93
N GLU A 220 24.83 13.57 2.04
CA GLU A 220 26.05 13.39 1.24
C GLU A 220 26.87 12.17 1.66
N ARG A 221 27.77 11.74 0.75
CA ARG A 221 28.71 10.64 0.98
C ARG A 221 30.14 11.11 0.80
N GLN A 222 31.03 10.63 1.66
CA GLN A 222 32.46 10.87 1.62
C GLN A 222 33.22 9.55 1.60
N GLN A 223 34.02 9.32 0.57
CA GLN A 223 34.98 8.23 0.53
C GLN A 223 36.20 8.60 1.38
N PHE A 224 36.61 7.72 2.27
CA PHE A 224 37.90 7.80 2.96
C PHE A 224 38.86 6.73 2.43
N THR A 225 40.15 7.05 2.43
CA THR A 225 41.24 6.19 1.97
C THR A 225 42.24 6.01 3.11
N ALA A 226 42.73 4.78 3.29
CA ALA A 226 43.76 4.45 4.28
C ALA A 226 45.03 3.98 3.57
N THR A 227 46.15 4.66 3.80
CA THR A 227 47.46 4.29 3.22
C THR A 227 48.43 3.89 4.33
N ALA A 228 49.06 2.74 4.16
CA ALA A 228 50.08 2.19 5.04
C ALA A 228 51.48 2.47 4.48
N ALA A 229 52.43 2.87 5.32
CA ALA A 229 53.84 3.02 4.96
C ALA A 229 54.70 2.02 5.75
N TYR A 230 55.69 1.44 5.07
CA TYR A 230 56.54 0.36 5.60
C TYR A 230 58.02 0.80 5.76
N SER A 231 58.81 0.01 6.48
CA SER A 231 60.21 0.36 6.83
C SER A 231 61.19 0.26 5.65
N ASP A 232 60.79 -0.35 4.54
CA ASP A 232 61.48 -0.29 3.24
C ASP A 232 61.18 1.00 2.44
N GLY A 233 60.30 1.87 2.96
CA GLY A 233 59.86 3.09 2.30
C GLY A 233 58.68 2.93 1.34
N SER A 234 58.13 1.71 1.17
CA SER A 234 56.94 1.49 0.35
C SER A 234 55.67 2.06 1.00
N ILE A 235 54.74 2.51 0.16
CA ILE A 235 53.42 3.02 0.57
C ILE A 235 52.35 2.27 -0.20
N ILE A 236 51.38 1.69 0.52
CA ILE A 236 50.33 0.82 -0.03
C ILE A 236 48.95 1.36 0.38
N ASP A 237 48.01 1.39 -0.55
CA ASP A 237 46.59 1.62 -0.24
C ASP A 237 46.00 0.35 0.39
N VAL A 238 45.54 0.48 1.63
CA VAL A 238 44.95 -0.59 2.45
C VAL A 238 43.47 -0.31 2.75
N THR A 239 42.82 0.59 2.02
CA THR A 239 41.43 1.03 2.27
C THR A 239 40.44 -0.12 2.39
N SER A 240 40.55 -1.14 1.53
CA SER A 240 39.68 -2.33 1.53
C SER A 240 40.13 -3.46 2.46
N LEU A 241 41.28 -3.28 3.14
CA LEU A 241 41.86 -4.23 4.10
C LEU A 241 41.79 -3.70 5.54
N ALA A 242 41.59 -2.39 5.70
CA ALA A 242 41.41 -1.73 6.99
C ALA A 242 39.98 -1.86 7.49
N ASN A 243 39.82 -1.97 8.82
CA ASN A 243 38.52 -1.94 9.48
C ASN A 243 38.15 -0.49 9.83
N TRP A 244 37.03 -0.01 9.28
CA TRP A 244 36.57 1.37 9.41
C TRP A 244 35.50 1.56 10.49
N SER A 245 35.57 2.69 11.19
CA SER A 245 34.57 3.09 12.20
C SER A 245 34.37 4.60 12.26
N SER A 246 33.17 5.03 12.63
CA SER A 246 32.83 6.44 12.81
C SER A 246 32.83 6.77 14.31
N SER A 247 33.40 7.91 14.69
CA SER A 247 33.33 8.39 16.08
C SER A 247 31.91 8.77 16.51
N ASN A 248 30.99 8.99 15.55
CA ASN A 248 29.59 9.31 15.85
C ASN A 248 28.65 8.84 14.73
N ALA A 249 28.06 7.66 14.91
CA ALA A 249 27.15 7.04 13.95
C ALA A 249 25.81 7.79 13.77
N SER A 250 25.39 8.68 14.69
CA SER A 250 24.19 9.51 14.50
C SER A 250 24.45 10.74 13.62
N VAL A 251 25.71 11.06 13.35
CA VAL A 251 26.14 12.15 12.45
C VAL A 251 26.55 11.58 11.09
N ALA A 252 27.35 10.50 11.06
CA ALA A 252 27.66 9.77 9.84
C ALA A 252 27.95 8.29 10.10
N ILE A 253 27.36 7.43 9.29
CA ILE A 253 27.62 5.98 9.26
C ILE A 253 28.71 5.71 8.22
N ILE A 254 29.74 4.95 8.57
CA ILE A 254 30.82 4.53 7.65
C ILE A 254 30.76 3.02 7.42
N ASP A 255 30.90 2.60 6.17
CA ASP A 255 31.01 1.18 5.83
C ASP A 255 32.36 0.62 6.29
N ALA A 256 32.30 -0.46 7.07
CA ALA A 256 33.45 -1.02 7.78
C ALA A 256 34.55 -1.59 6.87
N ASN A 257 34.25 -1.92 5.61
CA ASN A 257 35.17 -2.61 4.70
C ASN A 257 35.61 -1.75 3.50
N SER A 258 34.97 -0.59 3.29
CA SER A 258 35.26 0.29 2.14
C SER A 258 35.61 1.71 2.53
N GLY A 259 35.36 2.16 3.77
CA GLY A 259 35.63 3.53 4.20
C GLY A 259 34.65 4.57 3.62
N LEU A 260 33.54 4.16 3.01
CA LEU A 260 32.52 5.06 2.50
C LEU A 260 31.60 5.54 3.63
N ALA A 261 31.68 6.81 3.99
CA ALA A 261 30.78 7.46 4.95
C ALA A 261 29.53 8.03 4.26
N THR A 262 28.38 7.94 4.92
CA THR A 262 27.13 8.61 4.57
C THR A 262 26.69 9.49 5.75
N ALA A 263 26.50 10.78 5.51
CA ALA A 263 26.05 11.75 6.51
C ALA A 263 24.56 11.57 6.84
N THR A 264 24.24 11.36 8.10
CA THR A 264 22.88 11.01 8.59
C THR A 264 22.27 12.07 9.51
N GLY A 265 23.08 12.95 10.12
CA GLY A 265 22.60 14.01 11.01
C GLY A 265 23.64 15.13 11.15
N ALA A 266 23.21 16.32 11.56
CA ALA A 266 24.12 17.45 11.77
C ALA A 266 24.99 17.25 13.03
N GLY A 267 26.24 17.70 12.97
CA GLY A 267 27.19 17.57 14.07
C GLY A 267 28.62 17.35 13.57
N MET A 268 29.45 16.69 14.38
CA MET A 268 30.82 16.31 14.01
C MET A 268 31.07 14.82 14.16
N PHE A 269 31.89 14.28 13.27
CA PHE A 269 32.41 12.90 13.35
C PHE A 269 33.87 12.84 12.87
N GLN A 270 34.54 11.74 13.18
CA GLN A 270 35.85 11.36 12.65
C GLN A 270 35.75 9.95 12.05
N ALA A 271 36.40 9.71 10.92
CA ALA A 271 36.57 8.38 10.35
C ALA A 271 37.87 7.77 10.86
N SER A 272 37.79 6.63 11.56
CA SER A 272 38.93 5.84 12.01
C SER A 272 39.14 4.62 11.11
N ALA A 273 40.38 4.36 10.70
CA ALA A 273 40.79 3.12 10.05
C ALA A 273 41.78 2.37 10.95
N THR A 274 41.66 1.04 11.02
CA THR A 274 42.59 0.17 11.75
C THR A 274 43.13 -0.90 10.80
N PHE A 275 44.45 -1.03 10.72
CA PHE A 275 45.13 -2.00 9.85
C PHE A 275 46.40 -2.53 10.55
N GLY A 276 46.47 -3.85 10.73
CA GLY A 276 47.41 -4.45 11.68
C GLY A 276 47.19 -3.89 13.08
N ASP A 277 48.28 -3.60 13.80
CA ASP A 277 48.25 -2.98 15.13
C ASP A 277 48.15 -1.43 15.08
N LEU A 278 48.09 -0.83 13.88
CA LEU A 278 48.01 0.62 13.72
C LEU A 278 46.57 1.11 13.53
N ARG A 279 46.25 2.22 14.21
CA ARG A 279 45.01 2.97 14.02
C ARG A 279 45.32 4.40 13.61
N ALA A 280 44.63 4.87 12.57
CA ALA A 280 44.67 6.25 12.10
C ALA A 280 43.25 6.83 12.09
N SER A 281 43.12 8.15 12.09
CA SER A 281 41.82 8.82 12.02
C SER A 281 41.91 10.15 11.29
N SER A 282 40.80 10.54 10.66
CA SER A 282 40.60 11.91 10.22
C SER A 282 40.55 12.87 11.43
N GLN A 283 40.70 14.17 11.18
CA GLN A 283 40.21 15.19 12.09
C GLN A 283 38.68 15.30 11.98
N ASN A 284 38.07 16.23 12.72
CA ASN A 284 36.62 16.45 12.70
C ASN A 284 36.14 16.82 11.30
N PHE A 285 35.22 16.02 10.77
CA PHE A 285 34.32 16.41 9.70
C PHE A 285 33.09 17.09 10.30
N VAL A 286 32.63 18.18 9.69
CA VAL A 286 31.43 18.90 10.11
C VAL A 286 30.29 18.56 9.15
N VAL A 287 29.24 17.94 9.65
CA VAL A 287 27.99 17.74 8.90
C VAL A 287 27.04 18.89 9.23
N THR A 288 26.62 19.61 8.20
CA THR A 288 25.66 20.71 8.30
C THR A 288 24.29 20.27 7.80
N GLN A 289 23.23 20.76 8.44
CA GLN A 289 21.87 20.64 7.91
C GLN A 289 21.54 21.92 7.16
N VAL A 290 21.27 21.82 5.86
CA VAL A 290 20.75 22.94 5.07
C VAL A 290 19.35 23.26 5.60
N PRO A 291 19.05 24.51 6.04
CA PRO A 291 17.71 24.88 6.47
C PRO A 291 16.70 24.65 5.35
N ALA A 292 15.61 23.95 5.65
CA ALA A 292 14.53 23.74 4.70
C ALA A 292 13.82 25.08 4.47
N ILE A 293 13.87 25.61 3.25
CA ILE A 293 13.22 26.88 2.90
C ILE A 293 11.77 26.63 2.47
N LEU A 294 10.87 27.55 2.79
CA LEU A 294 9.47 27.48 2.38
C LEU A 294 9.36 27.69 0.87
N VAL A 295 8.82 26.68 0.16
CA VAL A 295 8.71 26.67 -1.31
C VAL A 295 7.30 27.02 -1.78
N SER A 296 6.27 26.49 -1.11
CA SER A 296 4.87 26.76 -1.47
C SER A 296 3.92 26.61 -0.29
N LEU A 297 2.73 27.15 -0.45
CA LEU A 297 1.59 27.01 0.45
C LEU A 297 0.37 26.56 -0.38
N ARG A 298 -0.49 25.73 0.20
CA ARG A 298 -1.80 25.38 -0.39
C ARG A 298 -2.89 25.36 0.67
N ILE A 299 -4.14 25.55 0.25
CA ILE A 299 -5.32 25.50 1.12
C ILE A 299 -6.18 24.27 0.80
N GLU A 300 -6.68 23.60 1.83
CA GLU A 300 -7.63 22.49 1.72
C GLU A 300 -8.83 22.75 2.64
N PRO A 301 -10.10 22.54 2.22
CA PRO A 301 -10.54 22.17 0.88
C PRO A 301 -10.31 23.29 -0.16
N THR A 302 -9.88 22.92 -1.36
CA THR A 302 -9.64 23.88 -2.46
C THR A 302 -10.93 24.43 -3.06
N GLN A 303 -12.05 23.70 -2.99
CA GLN A 303 -13.34 24.12 -3.53
C GLN A 303 -14.49 23.47 -2.75
N GLY A 304 -15.65 24.12 -2.75
CA GLY A 304 -16.84 23.61 -2.09
C GLY A 304 -18.00 24.60 -2.08
N PHE A 305 -19.02 24.27 -1.31
CA PHE A 305 -20.13 25.16 -1.00
C PHE A 305 -20.41 25.07 0.50
N MET A 306 -20.96 26.15 1.06
CA MET A 306 -21.44 26.21 2.44
C MET A 306 -22.94 26.50 2.41
N THR A 307 -23.66 26.11 3.47
CA THR A 307 -25.02 26.62 3.70
C THR A 307 -24.95 27.81 4.65
N LEU A 308 -25.93 28.72 4.54
CA LEU A 308 -26.05 29.87 5.42
C LEU A 308 -26.15 29.42 6.89
N GLY A 309 -25.28 29.95 7.75
CA GLY A 309 -25.14 29.55 9.16
C GLY A 309 -24.09 28.47 9.43
N ASP A 310 -23.59 27.76 8.41
CA ASP A 310 -22.56 26.74 8.58
C ASP A 310 -21.17 27.35 8.82
N SER A 311 -20.27 26.56 9.43
CA SER A 311 -18.84 26.88 9.52
C SER A 311 -18.01 25.83 8.78
N GLN A 312 -16.98 26.28 8.05
CA GLN A 312 -16.05 25.45 7.28
C GLN A 312 -14.63 25.69 7.77
N PRO A 313 -13.95 24.70 8.39
CA PRO A 313 -12.53 24.78 8.64
C PRO A 313 -11.75 24.63 7.33
N PHE A 314 -10.74 25.48 7.16
CA PHE A 314 -9.71 25.33 6.12
C PHE A 314 -8.37 25.00 6.78
N GLN A 315 -7.53 24.25 6.07
CA GLN A 315 -6.16 23.94 6.44
C GLN A 315 -5.18 24.60 5.48
N ALA A 316 -4.05 25.08 5.99
CA ALA A 316 -2.95 25.61 5.19
C ALA A 316 -1.74 24.67 5.32
N ILE A 317 -1.33 24.05 4.21
CA ILE A 317 -0.22 23.10 4.19
C ILE A 317 0.98 23.74 3.47
N ALA A 318 2.06 23.95 4.21
CA ALA A 318 3.34 24.42 3.71
C ALA A 318 4.14 23.26 3.10
N THR A 319 4.89 23.52 2.03
CA THR A 319 5.86 22.58 1.44
C THR A 319 7.25 23.22 1.43
N TYR A 320 8.27 22.48 1.88
CA TYR A 320 9.64 22.95 2.01
C TYR A 320 10.57 22.34 0.97
N SER A 321 11.75 22.94 0.77
CA SER A 321 12.75 22.54 -0.24
C SER A 321 13.30 21.12 -0.11
N ASN A 322 13.21 20.52 1.07
CA ASN A 322 13.56 19.12 1.34
C ASN A 322 12.42 18.13 1.02
N GLY A 323 11.32 18.60 0.42
CA GLY A 323 10.13 17.80 0.10
C GLY A 323 9.20 17.53 1.29
N THR A 324 9.52 17.98 2.50
CA THR A 324 8.63 17.82 3.67
C THR A 324 7.48 18.82 3.63
N THR A 325 6.36 18.44 4.23
CA THR A 325 5.17 19.27 4.38
C THR A 325 4.82 19.46 5.85
N LEU A 326 4.30 20.64 6.21
CA LEU A 326 3.83 20.95 7.55
C LEU A 326 2.44 21.57 7.50
N ASP A 327 1.55 21.17 8.40
CA ASP A 327 0.32 21.92 8.68
C ASP A 327 0.68 23.20 9.43
N VAL A 328 0.41 24.33 8.79
CA VAL A 328 0.68 25.68 9.29
C VAL A 328 -0.61 26.48 9.48
N THR A 329 -1.76 25.80 9.58
CA THR A 329 -3.10 26.40 9.69
C THR A 329 -3.20 27.44 10.80
N SER A 330 -2.73 27.12 12.01
CA SER A 330 -2.73 28.02 13.18
C SER A 330 -1.61 29.05 13.19
N ALA A 331 -0.63 28.92 12.30
CA ALA A 331 0.47 29.87 12.12
C ALA A 331 0.29 30.77 10.89
N SER A 332 -0.76 30.54 10.11
CA SER A 332 -1.13 31.33 8.93
C SER A 332 -2.09 32.46 9.31
N VAL A 333 -1.99 33.58 8.60
CA VAL A 333 -2.97 34.68 8.69
C VAL A 333 -4.04 34.44 7.63
N TRP A 334 -5.29 34.33 8.05
CA TRP A 334 -6.43 34.01 7.19
C TRP A 334 -7.34 35.21 6.89
N SER A 335 -7.93 35.25 5.70
CA SER A 335 -8.92 36.26 5.30
C SER A 335 -9.93 35.76 4.27
N SER A 336 -11.15 36.31 4.32
CA SER A 336 -12.18 36.13 3.29
C SER A 336 -12.09 37.24 2.24
N SER A 337 -12.25 36.90 0.96
CA SER A 337 -12.44 37.90 -0.10
C SER A 337 -13.76 38.67 0.04
N ASN A 338 -14.70 38.21 0.88
CA ASN A 338 -15.99 38.83 1.10
C ASN A 338 -16.53 38.48 2.50
N GLU A 339 -16.06 39.22 3.51
CA GLU A 339 -16.48 39.09 4.91
C GLU A 339 -18.01 39.28 5.11
N ASN A 340 -18.71 39.96 4.19
CA ASN A 340 -20.17 40.07 4.22
C ASN A 340 -20.91 38.76 3.86
N VAL A 341 -20.24 37.83 3.16
CA VAL A 341 -20.80 36.52 2.77
C VAL A 341 -20.36 35.45 3.76
N ALA A 342 -19.06 35.35 4.02
CA ALA A 342 -18.51 34.46 5.02
C ALA A 342 -17.37 35.16 5.77
N THR A 343 -17.49 35.23 7.09
CA THR A 343 -16.45 35.81 7.95
C THR A 343 -15.35 34.79 8.22
N MET A 344 -14.09 35.20 8.25
CA MET A 344 -12.97 34.27 8.47
C MET A 344 -12.26 34.50 9.80
N ASN A 345 -12.09 33.44 10.60
CA ASN A 345 -11.24 33.51 11.78
C ASN A 345 -9.76 33.56 11.36
N ILE A 346 -9.16 34.74 11.56
CA ILE A 346 -7.80 35.08 11.15
C ILE A 346 -6.70 34.11 11.65
N ASN A 347 -6.93 33.41 12.77
CA ASN A 347 -5.93 32.53 13.41
C ASN A 347 -6.24 31.03 13.30
N THR A 348 -7.47 30.64 12.92
CA THR A 348 -7.88 29.23 12.89
C THR A 348 -8.31 28.72 11.52
N GLY A 349 -8.42 29.60 10.51
CA GLY A 349 -8.88 29.23 9.17
C GLY A 349 -10.34 28.78 9.11
N VAL A 350 -11.14 29.03 10.15
CA VAL A 350 -12.57 28.70 10.16
C VAL A 350 -13.36 29.84 9.53
N ALA A 351 -14.00 29.57 8.40
CA ALA A 351 -14.98 30.46 7.79
C ALA A 351 -16.38 30.19 8.39
N THR A 352 -17.18 31.23 8.60
CA THR A 352 -18.58 31.13 9.04
C THR A 352 -19.47 31.86 8.04
N ALA A 353 -20.45 31.16 7.45
CA ALA A 353 -21.34 31.69 6.43
C ALA A 353 -22.43 32.58 7.05
N ILE A 354 -22.42 33.89 6.75
CA ILE A 354 -23.36 34.88 7.32
C ILE A 354 -24.37 35.45 6.32
N ASN A 355 -24.10 35.39 5.01
CA ASN A 355 -25.07 35.69 3.94
C ASN A 355 -24.83 34.78 2.73
N THR A 356 -25.84 34.64 1.88
CA THR A 356 -25.67 33.98 0.57
C THR A 356 -24.77 34.78 -0.36
N GLY A 357 -23.99 34.10 -1.19
CA GLY A 357 -23.12 34.74 -2.17
C GLY A 357 -21.89 33.91 -2.46
N GLN A 358 -20.78 34.58 -2.79
CA GLN A 358 -19.50 33.94 -3.10
C GLN A 358 -18.35 34.61 -2.37
N PHE A 359 -17.38 33.80 -1.98
CA PHE A 359 -16.12 34.23 -1.36
C PHE A 359 -14.96 33.30 -1.74
N VAL A 360 -13.74 33.75 -1.50
CA VAL A 360 -12.50 32.97 -1.60
C VAL A 360 -11.80 33.04 -0.25
N ALA A 361 -11.34 31.89 0.26
CA ALA A 361 -10.50 31.81 1.44
C ALA A 361 -9.04 32.06 1.04
N THR A 362 -8.33 32.91 1.77
CA THR A 362 -6.90 33.19 1.56
C THR A 362 -6.13 32.97 2.84
N ALA A 363 -4.93 32.37 2.73
CA ALA A 363 -4.00 32.13 3.82
C ALA A 363 -2.62 32.65 3.44
N VAL A 364 -1.98 33.35 4.38
CA VAL A 364 -0.62 33.88 4.24
C VAL A 364 0.26 33.24 5.30
N PHE A 365 1.37 32.62 4.89
CA PHE A 365 2.37 32.04 5.78
C PHE A 365 3.77 32.37 5.27
N GLY A 366 4.58 33.04 6.10
CA GLY A 366 5.89 33.55 5.70
C GLY A 366 5.80 34.50 4.51
N ASN A 367 6.44 34.14 3.39
CA ASN A 367 6.38 34.87 2.13
C ASN A 367 5.43 34.24 1.09
N GLN A 368 4.67 33.20 1.47
CA GLN A 368 3.75 32.49 0.57
C GLN A 368 2.31 32.91 0.84
N THR A 369 1.53 33.05 -0.22
CA THR A 369 0.08 33.25 -0.18
C THR A 369 -0.59 32.13 -0.97
N ALA A 370 -1.62 31.53 -0.39
CA ALA A 370 -2.48 30.55 -1.04
C ALA A 370 -3.92 31.05 -1.00
N SER A 371 -4.72 30.62 -1.97
CA SER A 371 -6.16 30.90 -2.00
C SER A 371 -6.93 29.66 -2.46
N SER A 372 -8.16 29.51 -1.99
CA SER A 372 -9.12 28.54 -2.52
C SER A 372 -9.65 28.97 -3.89
N ASN A 373 -10.35 28.08 -4.57
CA ASN A 373 -11.33 28.46 -5.60
C ASN A 373 -12.52 29.18 -4.95
N ILE A 374 -13.44 29.67 -5.77
CA ILE A 374 -14.67 30.32 -5.30
C ILE A 374 -15.54 29.32 -4.54
N PHE A 375 -15.79 29.61 -3.25
CA PHE A 375 -16.84 28.98 -2.45
C PHE A 375 -18.16 29.72 -2.66
N THR A 376 -19.25 28.96 -2.75
CA THR A 376 -20.61 29.53 -2.84
C THR A 376 -21.38 29.23 -1.56
N VAL A 377 -21.88 30.28 -0.88
CA VAL A 377 -22.81 30.16 0.25
C VAL A 377 -24.24 30.15 -0.29
N ARG A 378 -25.00 29.10 0.03
CA ARG A 378 -26.39 28.91 -0.38
C ARG A 378 -27.35 29.13 0.81
N ALA A 379 -28.54 29.65 0.55
CA ALA A 379 -29.59 29.70 1.56
C ALA A 379 -30.08 28.28 1.86
N GLN A 380 -30.42 28.01 3.13
CA GLN A 380 -31.38 26.95 3.43
C GLN A 380 -32.77 27.40 2.94
N ILE A 381 -33.54 26.48 2.38
CA ILE A 381 -34.83 26.76 1.77
C ILE A 381 -35.91 25.98 2.51
N ALA A 382 -36.96 26.67 2.94
CA ALA A 382 -38.18 26.06 3.43
C ALA A 382 -39.25 26.04 2.33
N TYR A 383 -39.92 24.89 2.15
CA TYR A 383 -41.15 24.76 1.38
C TYR A 383 -42.32 24.61 2.34
N ILE A 384 -43.37 25.40 2.14
CA ILE A 384 -44.58 25.42 2.97
C ILE A 384 -45.78 25.22 2.06
N THR A 385 -46.59 24.18 2.31
CA THR A 385 -47.86 23.99 1.62
C THR A 385 -48.92 24.91 2.21
N ASN A 386 -49.67 25.61 1.35
CA ASN A 386 -50.75 26.51 1.73
C ASN A 386 -52.07 25.94 1.20
N PHE A 387 -52.90 25.44 2.10
CA PHE A 387 -54.18 24.83 1.76
C PHE A 387 -55.16 25.87 1.19
N GLY A 388 -55.21 27.05 1.81
CA GLY A 388 -56.28 28.04 1.60
C GLY A 388 -56.22 28.74 0.24
N ASP A 389 -55.04 28.88 -0.36
CA ASP A 389 -54.84 29.57 -1.65
C ASP A 389 -54.22 28.69 -2.75
N ASN A 390 -54.15 27.37 -2.51
CA ASN A 390 -53.64 26.39 -3.48
C ASN A 390 -52.19 26.65 -3.93
N SER A 391 -51.34 27.13 -3.02
CA SER A 391 -49.95 27.50 -3.32
C SER A 391 -48.92 26.71 -2.49
N ILE A 392 -47.66 26.72 -2.96
CA ILE A 392 -46.50 26.38 -2.14
C ILE A 392 -45.61 27.60 -2.04
N SER A 393 -45.37 28.05 -0.80
CA SER A 393 -44.42 29.11 -0.49
C SER A 393 -43.02 28.51 -0.36
N GLN A 394 -42.05 29.12 -1.03
CA GLN A 394 -40.64 28.84 -0.91
C GLN A 394 -39.97 30.02 -0.20
N CYS A 395 -39.51 29.84 1.03
CA CYS A 395 -38.85 30.87 1.83
C CYS A 395 -37.36 30.54 2.03
N GLN A 396 -36.51 31.56 2.11
CA GLN A 396 -35.15 31.42 2.62
C GLN A 396 -35.18 31.43 4.15
N ILE A 397 -34.32 30.64 4.78
CA ILE A 397 -34.14 30.65 6.24
C ILE A 397 -32.91 31.51 6.55
N ALA A 398 -33.09 32.54 7.37
CA ALA A 398 -31.98 33.34 7.89
C ALA A 398 -31.19 32.57 8.96
N SER A 399 -29.97 33.01 9.28
CA SER A 399 -29.09 32.39 10.29
C SER A 399 -29.68 32.36 11.71
N ASN A 400 -30.69 33.20 11.99
CA ASN A 400 -31.44 33.23 13.25
C ASN A 400 -32.74 32.37 13.24
N GLY A 401 -33.00 31.65 12.14
CA GLY A 401 -34.20 30.81 11.95
C GLY A 401 -35.45 31.55 11.47
N ILE A 402 -35.39 32.86 11.22
CA ILE A 402 -36.53 33.60 10.66
C ILE A 402 -36.67 33.30 9.15
N LEU A 403 -37.91 33.15 8.68
CA LEU A 403 -38.20 32.95 7.27
C LEU A 403 -38.29 34.29 6.55
N GLN A 404 -37.64 34.40 5.39
CA GLN A 404 -37.55 35.62 4.60
C GLN A 404 -37.60 35.33 3.09
N ASN A 405 -37.76 36.37 2.27
CA ASN A 405 -37.73 36.28 0.81
C ASN A 405 -38.66 35.19 0.22
N CYS A 406 -39.85 35.04 0.82
CA CYS A 406 -40.82 34.02 0.44
C CYS A 406 -41.41 34.31 -0.95
N THR A 407 -41.32 33.33 -1.85
CA THR A 407 -41.96 33.35 -3.18
C THR A 407 -43.00 32.24 -3.28
N LYS A 408 -44.07 32.41 -4.07
CA LYS A 408 -45.14 31.42 -4.21
C LYS A 408 -45.15 30.77 -5.59
N SER A 409 -45.41 29.48 -5.60
CA SER A 409 -45.81 28.72 -6.78
C SER A 409 -47.29 28.32 -6.66
N PHE A 410 -48.02 28.38 -7.77
CA PHE A 410 -49.46 28.08 -7.85
C PHE A 410 -49.72 26.89 -8.79
N GLY A 411 -51.00 26.52 -8.97
CA GLY A 411 -51.40 25.38 -9.81
C GLY A 411 -51.38 24.06 -9.05
N TYR A 412 -51.67 24.11 -7.75
CA TYR A 412 -51.93 22.95 -6.89
C TYR A 412 -53.43 22.86 -6.57
N SER A 413 -53.86 21.84 -5.83
CA SER A 413 -55.24 21.70 -5.35
C SER A 413 -55.20 21.28 -3.89
N GLN A 414 -55.38 22.26 -2.99
CA GLN A 414 -55.30 22.10 -1.52
C GLN A 414 -54.11 21.21 -1.12
N PRO A 415 -52.86 21.68 -1.28
CA PRO A 415 -51.68 20.91 -0.94
C PRO A 415 -51.59 20.72 0.58
N GLU A 416 -51.42 19.48 1.03
CA GLU A 416 -51.42 19.10 2.45
C GLU A 416 -50.02 18.69 2.95
N GLY A 417 -49.19 18.14 2.07
CA GLY A 417 -47.85 17.64 2.41
C GLY A 417 -46.85 17.85 1.28
N VAL A 418 -45.58 17.98 1.65
CA VAL A 418 -44.46 18.10 0.71
C VAL A 418 -43.26 17.31 1.23
N VAL A 419 -42.63 16.52 0.35
CA VAL A 419 -41.42 15.76 0.65
C VAL A 419 -40.46 15.81 -0.54
N LEU A 420 -39.16 15.86 -0.25
CA LEU A 420 -38.08 15.84 -1.24
C LEU A 420 -37.35 14.50 -1.19
N THR A 421 -36.83 14.05 -2.32
CA THR A 421 -35.77 13.04 -2.33
C THR A 421 -34.50 13.64 -1.72
N ALA A 422 -33.63 12.84 -1.10
CA ALA A 422 -32.43 13.29 -0.38
C ALA A 422 -31.40 14.04 -1.26
N ASN A 423 -31.47 13.90 -2.58
CA ASN A 423 -30.69 14.70 -3.54
C ASN A 423 -31.30 16.09 -3.85
N ALA A 424 -32.48 16.39 -3.27
CA ALA A 424 -33.29 17.59 -3.44
C ALA A 424 -33.58 18.00 -4.91
N LYS A 425 -33.64 17.01 -5.83
CA LYS A 425 -33.97 17.18 -7.26
C LYS A 425 -35.44 16.92 -7.59
N THR A 426 -36.12 16.13 -6.77
CA THR A 426 -37.50 15.69 -6.98
C THR A 426 -38.32 15.99 -5.73
N ALA A 427 -39.51 16.56 -5.93
CA ALA A 427 -40.50 16.80 -4.88
C ALA A 427 -41.77 15.98 -5.15
N TYR A 428 -42.37 15.46 -4.08
CA TYR A 428 -43.72 14.93 -4.08
C TYR A 428 -44.61 15.82 -3.23
N ILE A 429 -45.82 16.07 -3.71
CA ILE A 429 -46.80 16.95 -3.05
C ILE A 429 -48.14 16.23 -2.98
N SER A 430 -48.65 16.01 -1.79
CA SER A 430 -49.99 15.46 -1.56
C SER A 430 -51.05 16.56 -1.64
N GLN A 431 -52.22 16.20 -2.16
CA GLN A 431 -53.26 17.12 -2.58
C GLN A 431 -54.65 16.53 -2.35
N ASN A 432 -55.61 17.40 -2.03
CA ASN A 432 -57.03 17.04 -2.09
C ASN A 432 -57.53 17.02 -3.54
N SER A 433 -57.05 16.04 -4.33
CA SER A 433 -57.35 15.90 -5.75
C SER A 433 -57.64 14.43 -6.10
N ALA A 434 -58.82 14.18 -6.68
CA ALA A 434 -59.21 12.83 -7.10
C ALA A 434 -58.44 12.32 -8.34
N SER A 435 -57.85 13.23 -9.13
CA SER A 435 -57.14 12.90 -10.38
C SER A 435 -55.61 12.96 -10.26
N GLN A 436 -55.09 13.76 -9.33
CA GLN A 436 -53.65 13.89 -9.04
C GLN A 436 -53.40 13.97 -7.52
N PRO A 437 -53.77 12.93 -6.75
CA PRO A 437 -53.69 12.94 -5.28
C PRO A 437 -52.26 13.14 -4.76
N ILE A 438 -51.24 12.67 -5.47
CA ILE A 438 -49.85 13.09 -5.29
C ILE A 438 -49.28 13.55 -6.63
N ARG A 439 -48.71 14.76 -6.67
CA ARG A 439 -47.94 15.26 -7.82
C ARG A 439 -46.46 14.96 -7.66
N LEU A 440 -45.82 14.66 -8.78
CA LEU A 440 -44.38 14.46 -8.94
C LEU A 440 -43.80 15.70 -9.63
N CYS A 441 -42.81 16.36 -9.02
CA CYS A 441 -42.25 17.61 -9.52
C CYS A 441 -40.72 17.57 -9.60
N SER A 442 -40.16 18.31 -10.55
CA SER A 442 -38.73 18.63 -10.57
C SER A 442 -38.42 19.84 -9.69
N VAL A 443 -37.22 19.89 -9.13
CA VAL A 443 -36.75 20.98 -8.27
C VAL A 443 -35.53 21.61 -8.92
N ASN A 444 -35.56 22.93 -9.12
CA ASN A 444 -34.46 23.65 -9.72
C ASN A 444 -33.19 23.55 -8.84
N ASN A 445 -32.05 23.19 -9.44
CA ASN A 445 -30.79 23.00 -8.70
C ASN A 445 -30.14 24.32 -8.26
N ILE A 446 -30.52 25.45 -8.84
CA ILE A 446 -29.97 26.78 -8.54
C ILE A 446 -30.92 27.56 -7.64
N THR A 447 -32.18 27.70 -8.05
CA THR A 447 -33.18 28.51 -7.32
C THR A 447 -33.96 27.72 -6.27
N GLY A 448 -33.90 26.38 -6.31
CA GLY A 448 -34.75 25.51 -5.50
C GLY A 448 -36.23 25.47 -5.91
N MET A 449 -36.69 26.27 -6.88
CA MET A 449 -38.12 26.33 -7.22
C MET A 449 -38.67 24.96 -7.65
N ILE A 450 -39.85 24.61 -7.15
CA ILE A 450 -40.60 23.43 -7.58
C ILE A 450 -41.28 23.76 -8.92
N GLN A 451 -41.09 22.91 -9.92
CA GLN A 451 -41.51 23.16 -11.31
C GLN A 451 -41.75 21.85 -12.08
N ASN A 452 -42.41 21.95 -13.24
CA ASN A 452 -42.70 20.82 -14.16
C ASN A 452 -43.44 19.65 -13.48
N CYS A 453 -44.46 19.97 -12.68
CA CYS A 453 -45.21 19.00 -11.89
C CYS A 453 -46.20 18.17 -12.72
N THR A 454 -46.07 16.85 -12.68
CA THR A 454 -46.90 15.85 -13.38
C THR A 454 -47.63 14.93 -12.39
N ASN A 455 -48.46 14.02 -12.88
CA ASN A 455 -49.07 12.97 -12.06
C ASN A 455 -47.99 11.95 -11.65
N SER A 456 -47.90 11.63 -10.35
CA SER A 456 -46.95 10.63 -9.83
C SER A 456 -47.31 9.18 -10.16
N GLY A 457 -48.53 8.91 -10.64
CA GLY A 457 -49.05 7.55 -10.80
C GLY A 457 -49.64 6.95 -9.51
N TYR A 458 -49.74 7.74 -8.44
CA TYR A 458 -50.42 7.33 -7.21
C TYR A 458 -51.84 6.85 -7.49
N LEU A 459 -52.22 5.72 -6.89
CA LEU A 459 -53.46 5.01 -7.18
C LEU A 459 -54.71 5.87 -6.97
N SER A 460 -55.62 5.79 -7.94
CA SER A 460 -56.94 6.43 -7.96
C SER A 460 -57.86 6.00 -6.80
N PRO A 461 -59.01 6.69 -6.58
CA PRO A 461 -59.74 6.68 -5.31
C PRO A 461 -60.24 5.31 -4.79
N PRO A 462 -60.48 5.16 -3.47
CA PRO A 462 -60.43 6.20 -2.44
C PRO A 462 -58.99 6.59 -2.04
N SER A 463 -58.69 7.87 -2.22
CA SER A 463 -57.39 8.48 -1.94
C SER A 463 -57.59 9.96 -1.64
N SER A 464 -57.20 10.36 -0.44
CA SER A 464 -57.10 11.77 -0.01
C SER A 464 -55.85 11.86 0.85
N PRO A 465 -54.65 11.82 0.23
CA PRO A 465 -53.40 11.77 0.98
C PRO A 465 -53.17 13.10 1.69
N GLN A 466 -52.77 13.01 2.95
CA GLN A 466 -52.55 14.16 3.83
C GLN A 466 -51.04 14.36 4.01
N GLY A 467 -50.48 13.96 5.15
CA GLY A 467 -49.04 13.87 5.34
C GLY A 467 -48.40 12.76 4.49
N ILE A 468 -47.23 13.06 3.94
CA ILE A 468 -46.37 12.16 3.16
C ILE A 468 -44.91 12.24 3.64
N THR A 469 -44.17 11.14 3.53
CA THR A 469 -42.74 11.07 3.88
C THR A 469 -42.02 10.01 3.05
N ILE A 470 -40.69 10.04 2.98
CA ILE A 470 -39.86 9.11 2.18
C ILE A 470 -38.78 8.51 3.08
N ASN A 471 -38.47 7.23 2.91
CA ASN A 471 -37.35 6.60 3.63
C ASN A 471 -35.99 7.19 3.24
N LYS A 472 -35.00 7.09 4.13
CA LYS A 472 -33.65 7.64 3.89
C LYS A 472 -32.97 7.13 2.59
N ALA A 473 -33.37 5.96 2.10
CA ALA A 473 -32.88 5.37 0.86
C ALA A 473 -33.50 5.95 -0.44
N ASN A 474 -34.58 6.74 -0.35
CA ASN A 474 -35.37 7.23 -1.49
C ASN A 474 -36.03 6.14 -2.35
N THR A 475 -36.35 4.99 -1.74
CA THR A 475 -36.95 3.84 -2.43
C THR A 475 -38.44 3.70 -2.17
N VAL A 476 -38.96 4.22 -1.05
CA VAL A 476 -40.38 4.12 -0.68
C VAL A 476 -40.90 5.42 -0.07
N LEU A 477 -42.02 5.90 -0.61
CA LEU A 477 -42.85 6.96 -0.07
C LEU A 477 -43.99 6.37 0.77
N TYR A 478 -44.23 6.91 1.96
CA TYR A 478 -45.36 6.56 2.82
C TYR A 478 -46.37 7.70 2.84
N ALA A 479 -47.65 7.36 2.78
CA ALA A 479 -48.74 8.32 2.75
C ALA A 479 -49.82 7.94 3.76
N SER A 480 -50.09 8.88 4.68
CA SER A 480 -51.37 8.93 5.39
C SER A 480 -52.48 9.32 4.39
N ASN A 481 -53.70 8.83 4.58
CA ASN A 481 -54.87 9.31 3.86
C ASN A 481 -56.01 9.60 4.84
N PHE A 482 -56.83 10.60 4.53
CA PHE A 482 -58.07 10.91 5.24
C PHE A 482 -59.22 9.93 4.87
N THR A 483 -58.85 8.66 4.78
CA THR A 483 -59.67 7.49 4.47
C THR A 483 -59.17 6.33 5.35
N ASN A 484 -59.86 5.20 5.34
CA ASN A 484 -59.51 4.00 6.11
C ASN A 484 -58.28 3.22 5.58
N VAL A 485 -57.35 3.88 4.88
CA VAL A 485 -56.12 3.26 4.34
C VAL A 485 -54.90 4.15 4.51
N ILE A 486 -53.79 3.53 4.90
CA ILE A 486 -52.44 4.09 4.75
C ILE A 486 -51.73 3.38 3.59
N ARG A 487 -50.75 4.03 2.96
CA ARG A 487 -50.06 3.48 1.79
C ARG A 487 -48.54 3.50 1.90
N SER A 488 -47.91 2.47 1.36
CA SER A 488 -46.48 2.39 1.06
C SER A 488 -46.29 2.28 -0.45
N CYS A 489 -45.54 3.20 -1.03
CA CYS A 489 -45.39 3.38 -2.47
C CYS A 489 -43.92 3.25 -2.88
N ALA A 490 -43.58 2.19 -3.61
CA ALA A 490 -42.26 2.03 -4.19
C ALA A 490 -42.02 3.12 -5.24
N ILE A 491 -40.88 3.80 -5.14
CA ILE A 491 -40.46 4.85 -6.06
C ILE A 491 -39.69 4.21 -7.21
N ASN A 492 -40.16 4.38 -8.45
CA ASN A 492 -39.45 3.89 -9.63
C ASN A 492 -38.16 4.73 -9.83
N PRO A 493 -36.97 4.10 -9.85
CA PRO A 493 -35.68 4.82 -9.91
C PRO A 493 -35.43 5.51 -11.26
N GLY A 494 -36.10 5.10 -12.34
CA GLY A 494 -35.91 5.67 -13.68
C GLY A 494 -36.71 6.94 -13.95
N ASN A 495 -37.91 7.08 -13.37
CA ASN A 495 -38.84 8.17 -13.67
C ASN A 495 -39.54 8.80 -12.45
N GLY A 496 -39.33 8.28 -11.23
CA GLY A 496 -39.96 8.78 -10.01
C GLY A 496 -41.45 8.44 -9.84
N THR A 497 -42.06 7.64 -10.71
CA THR A 497 -43.48 7.28 -10.52
C THR A 497 -43.67 6.30 -9.35
N LEU A 498 -44.82 6.40 -8.68
CA LEU A 498 -45.16 5.65 -7.48
C LEU A 498 -45.95 4.37 -7.79
N ASN A 499 -45.52 3.24 -7.23
CA ASN A 499 -46.28 1.98 -7.24
C ASN A 499 -46.73 1.64 -5.82
N CYS A 500 -48.02 1.80 -5.53
CA CYS A 500 -48.54 1.82 -4.16
C CYS A 500 -49.24 0.53 -3.72
N THR A 501 -48.96 0.12 -2.49
CA THR A 501 -49.71 -0.88 -1.72
C THR A 501 -50.50 -0.17 -0.61
N SER A 502 -51.63 -0.74 -0.20
CA SER A 502 -52.50 -0.14 0.83
C SER A 502 -52.65 -1.10 2.01
N VAL A 503 -52.67 -0.55 3.22
CA VAL A 503 -53.00 -1.26 4.46
C VAL A 503 -54.25 -0.61 5.05
N ASN A 504 -55.27 -1.42 5.33
CA ASN A 504 -56.50 -0.95 5.96
C ASN A 504 -56.23 -0.56 7.41
N VAL A 505 -56.76 0.58 7.84
CA VAL A 505 -56.74 1.08 9.21
C VAL A 505 -58.15 1.54 9.60
N ASN A 506 -58.54 1.35 10.86
CA ASN A 506 -59.90 1.63 11.32
C ASN A 506 -60.11 3.09 11.74
N GLY A 507 -59.66 4.06 10.94
CA GLY A 507 -59.77 5.49 11.23
C GLY A 507 -59.28 6.39 10.08
N ARG A 508 -59.04 7.68 10.33
CA ARG A 508 -58.60 8.66 9.33
C ARG A 508 -57.25 9.22 9.67
N THR A 509 -56.27 8.94 8.83
CA THR A 509 -54.88 9.34 9.09
C THR A 509 -54.53 10.68 8.43
N THR A 510 -53.80 11.52 9.16
CA THR A 510 -53.50 12.92 8.77
C THR A 510 -51.99 13.19 8.67
N GLY A 511 -51.20 12.66 9.59
CA GLY A 511 -49.75 12.78 9.60
C GLY A 511 -49.05 11.44 9.37
N VAL A 512 -47.79 11.51 8.93
CA VAL A 512 -46.88 10.35 8.90
C VAL A 512 -45.45 10.77 9.23
N ALA A 513 -44.76 9.98 10.07
CA ALA A 513 -43.34 10.15 10.37
C ALA A 513 -42.64 8.78 10.44
N LEU A 514 -41.34 8.75 10.14
CA LEU A 514 -40.49 7.55 10.23
C LEU A 514 -39.45 7.75 11.34
N ASN A 515 -39.09 6.68 12.05
CA ASN A 515 -37.96 6.74 12.97
C ASN A 515 -36.62 6.73 12.23
N ASP A 516 -35.53 7.07 12.93
CA ASP A 516 -34.22 7.23 12.31
C ASP A 516 -33.64 5.95 11.66
N THR A 517 -34.08 4.76 12.07
CA THR A 517 -33.67 3.48 11.45
C THR A 517 -34.53 3.06 10.25
N ASN A 518 -35.68 3.70 10.02
CA ASN A 518 -36.75 3.25 9.10
C ASN A 518 -37.30 1.84 9.44
N GLU A 519 -37.35 1.47 10.72
CA GLU A 519 -37.99 0.24 11.21
C GLU A 519 -39.47 0.45 11.54
N TYR A 520 -39.83 1.67 11.94
CA TYR A 520 -41.17 2.04 12.38
C TYR A 520 -41.70 3.27 11.62
N ALA A 521 -42.96 3.17 11.18
CA ALA A 521 -43.74 4.30 10.67
C ALA A 521 -44.87 4.62 11.65
N TYR A 522 -45.05 5.91 11.94
CA TYR A 522 -46.07 6.43 12.86
C TYR A 522 -47.08 7.26 12.09
N PHE A 523 -48.37 7.04 12.33
CA PHE A 523 -49.46 7.74 11.69
C PHE A 523 -50.40 8.28 12.77
N SER A 524 -50.65 9.59 12.77
CA SER A 524 -51.71 10.19 13.58
C SER A 524 -53.07 9.82 13.00
N ASP A 525 -54.00 9.40 13.87
CA ASP A 525 -55.38 9.10 13.53
C ASP A 525 -56.29 10.16 14.17
N PHE A 526 -56.84 11.01 13.31
CA PHE A 526 -57.68 12.15 13.70
C PHE A 526 -59.06 11.69 14.20
N GLU A 527 -59.61 10.61 13.64
CA GLU A 527 -60.96 10.13 13.98
C GLU A 527 -60.96 9.42 15.33
N ASN A 528 -59.96 8.58 15.60
CA ASN A 528 -59.86 7.84 16.87
C ASN A 528 -59.05 8.57 17.96
N ASN A 529 -58.39 9.70 17.64
CA ASN A 529 -57.51 10.43 18.55
C ASN A 529 -56.32 9.60 19.08
N VAL A 530 -55.76 8.72 18.25
CA VAL A 530 -54.61 7.88 18.60
C VAL A 530 -53.42 8.14 17.67
N VAL A 531 -52.28 7.50 17.95
CA VAL A 531 -51.21 7.32 16.96
C VAL A 531 -51.05 5.84 16.70
N LEU A 532 -51.10 5.45 15.44
CA LEU A 532 -50.78 4.10 14.97
C LEU A 532 -49.28 3.98 14.73
N ARG A 533 -48.71 2.82 15.07
CA ARG A 533 -47.33 2.44 14.74
C ARG A 533 -47.33 1.16 13.92
N CYS A 534 -46.71 1.21 12.74
CA CYS A 534 -46.50 0.08 11.84
C CYS A 534 -45.03 -0.34 11.83
N LEU A 535 -44.77 -1.64 11.63
CA LEU A 535 -43.47 -2.14 11.21
C LEU A 535 -43.26 -1.82 9.72
N ILE A 536 -42.01 -1.52 9.36
CA ILE A 536 -41.56 -1.43 7.97
C ILE A 536 -40.79 -2.70 7.62
N ASN A 537 -41.23 -3.41 6.58
CA ASN A 537 -40.48 -4.55 6.06
C ASN A 537 -39.18 -4.06 5.40
N GLN A 538 -38.02 -4.46 5.93
CA GLN A 538 -36.73 -3.91 5.49
C GLN A 538 -36.35 -4.29 4.04
N ASN A 539 -36.96 -5.33 3.46
CA ASN A 539 -36.69 -5.76 2.08
C ASN A 539 -37.59 -5.04 1.05
N SER A 540 -38.86 -4.81 1.37
CA SER A 540 -39.85 -4.24 0.44
C SER A 540 -40.29 -2.81 0.76
N GLY A 541 -39.99 -2.32 1.96
CA GLY A 541 -40.58 -1.09 2.53
C GLY A 541 -42.11 -1.15 2.71
N GLY A 542 -42.71 -2.34 2.66
CA GLY A 542 -44.13 -2.51 2.92
C GLY A 542 -44.49 -2.32 4.40
N LEU A 543 -45.60 -1.64 4.67
CA LEU A 543 -46.15 -1.46 6.02
C LEU A 543 -46.78 -2.77 6.53
N GLN A 544 -46.51 -3.14 7.79
CA GLN A 544 -47.01 -4.36 8.43
C GLN A 544 -47.34 -4.12 9.90
N ASN A 545 -48.19 -4.97 10.50
CA ASN A 545 -48.50 -4.97 11.94
C ASN A 545 -48.82 -3.57 12.51
N CYS A 546 -49.74 -2.84 11.88
CA CYS A 546 -50.14 -1.51 12.31
C CYS A 546 -51.06 -1.61 13.54
N ILE A 547 -50.58 -1.11 14.67
CA ILE A 547 -51.24 -1.19 15.99
C ILE A 547 -51.28 0.20 16.65
N ASN A 548 -52.09 0.37 17.70
CA ASN A 548 -51.98 1.56 18.55
C ASN A 548 -50.59 1.61 19.20
N SER A 549 -49.96 2.78 19.18
CA SER A 549 -48.62 3.03 19.74
C SER A 549 -48.59 3.22 21.26
N ASN A 550 -49.76 3.28 21.92
CA ASN A 550 -49.97 3.65 23.33
C ASN A 550 -49.73 5.13 23.67
N ALA A 551 -49.75 6.02 22.66
CA ALA A 551 -49.74 7.47 22.89
C ALA A 551 -50.92 7.90 23.79
N SER A 552 -50.60 8.50 24.94
CA SER A 552 -51.56 9.08 25.88
C SER A 552 -51.55 10.61 25.79
N ASN A 553 -52.52 11.30 26.41
CA ASN A 553 -52.64 12.77 26.40
C ASN A 553 -52.71 13.41 24.98
N VAL A 554 -53.05 12.62 23.97
CA VAL A 554 -53.28 13.03 22.58
C VAL A 554 -54.76 13.29 22.32
N SER A 555 -55.05 14.31 21.50
CA SER A 555 -56.41 14.74 21.18
C SER A 555 -56.42 15.47 19.85
N SER A 556 -57.34 15.10 18.96
CA SER A 556 -57.46 15.62 17.58
C SER A 556 -56.10 15.65 16.87
N SER A 557 -55.40 14.52 16.95
CA SER A 557 -54.04 14.29 16.45
C SER A 557 -53.97 14.61 14.96
N ASP A 558 -53.23 15.66 14.62
CA ASP A 558 -53.17 16.16 13.25
C ASP A 558 -51.80 15.87 12.62
N GLY A 559 -50.88 16.82 12.54
CA GLY A 559 -49.53 16.52 12.09
C GLY A 559 -48.68 15.81 13.14
N ILE A 560 -47.65 15.11 12.64
CA ILE A 560 -46.75 14.30 13.44
C ILE A 560 -45.32 14.45 12.90
N GLY A 561 -44.32 14.42 13.79
CA GLY A 561 -42.91 14.46 13.43
C GLY A 561 -42.04 13.77 14.46
N ILE A 562 -40.84 13.35 14.07
CA ILE A 562 -39.89 12.65 14.94
C ILE A 562 -38.57 13.41 14.97
N ASN A 563 -38.01 13.54 16.16
CA ASN A 563 -36.65 14.03 16.37
C ASN A 563 -35.94 13.13 17.38
N ASN A 564 -34.94 12.38 16.89
CA ASN A 564 -34.26 11.33 17.65
C ASN A 564 -35.27 10.33 18.22
N ASN A 565 -35.26 10.10 19.53
CA ASN A 565 -36.15 9.16 20.22
C ASN A 565 -37.45 9.83 20.71
N TYR A 566 -37.81 11.01 20.20
CA TYR A 566 -39.01 11.74 20.60
C TYR A 566 -40.01 11.86 19.44
N LEU A 567 -41.27 11.54 19.72
CA LEU A 567 -42.41 11.70 18.84
C LEU A 567 -43.18 12.97 19.23
N TYR A 568 -43.47 13.82 18.26
CA TYR A 568 -44.17 15.09 18.46
C TYR A 568 -45.49 15.06 17.69
N ILE A 569 -46.59 15.38 18.37
CA ILE A 569 -47.95 15.19 17.87
C ILE A 569 -48.70 16.51 18.04
N GLY A 570 -49.09 17.12 16.92
CA GLY A 570 -49.88 18.35 16.91
C GLY A 570 -51.34 18.09 17.28
N SER A 571 -51.89 18.88 18.20
CA SER A 571 -53.31 18.85 18.56
C SER A 571 -54.05 20.02 17.91
N SER A 572 -54.88 19.70 16.91
CA SER A 572 -55.62 20.70 16.13
C SER A 572 -56.65 21.48 16.96
N THR A 573 -57.22 20.87 18.00
CA THR A 573 -58.18 21.49 18.94
C THR A 573 -57.53 21.96 20.23
N GLY A 574 -56.48 21.28 20.69
CA GLY A 574 -55.77 21.59 21.94
C GLY A 574 -54.74 22.73 21.82
N ASN A 575 -54.45 23.24 20.61
CA ASN A 575 -53.47 24.29 20.35
C ASN A 575 -52.09 24.04 21.01
N ARG A 576 -51.68 22.77 21.04
CA ARG A 576 -50.45 22.31 21.68
C ARG A 576 -49.75 21.23 20.84
N ILE A 577 -48.50 20.96 21.18
CA ILE A 577 -47.78 19.77 20.71
C ILE A 577 -47.50 18.87 21.91
N THR A 578 -47.97 17.63 21.83
CA THR A 578 -47.64 16.57 22.79
C THR A 578 -46.32 15.90 22.36
N LYS A 579 -45.37 15.76 23.28
CA LYS A 579 -44.10 15.05 23.12
C LYS A 579 -44.18 13.71 23.85
N CYS A 580 -43.87 12.60 23.18
CA CYS A 580 -43.74 11.27 23.76
C CYS A 580 -42.33 10.70 23.54
N ASN A 581 -41.90 9.80 24.41
CA ASN A 581 -40.66 9.03 24.22
C ASN A 581 -40.96 7.80 23.35
N ILE A 582 -40.04 7.44 22.46
CA ILE A 582 -40.08 6.22 21.64
C ILE A 582 -39.22 5.14 22.31
N ILE A 583 -39.82 3.99 22.60
CA ILE A 583 -39.14 2.79 23.13
C ILE A 583 -38.44 2.09 21.96
N ALA A 584 -37.11 2.06 21.98
CA ALA A 584 -36.28 1.64 20.84
C ALA A 584 -36.56 0.20 20.38
N GLU A 585 -36.79 -0.72 21.31
CA GLU A 585 -36.94 -2.16 21.06
C GLU A 585 -38.28 -2.54 20.45
N THR A 586 -39.31 -1.69 20.58
CA THR A 586 -40.70 -2.00 20.20
C THR A 586 -41.32 -1.01 19.22
N GLY A 587 -40.81 0.22 19.20
CA GLY A 587 -41.45 1.36 18.53
C GLY A 587 -42.78 1.79 19.17
N LEU A 588 -43.09 1.33 20.39
CA LEU A 588 -44.20 1.90 21.16
C LEU A 588 -43.77 3.22 21.78
N VAL A 589 -44.75 4.03 22.20
CA VAL A 589 -44.48 5.32 22.84
C VAL A 589 -45.04 5.41 24.24
N GLU A 590 -44.37 6.19 25.07
CA GLU A 590 -44.68 6.38 26.49
C GLU A 590 -44.38 7.83 26.92
N ASN A 591 -44.67 8.15 28.18
CA ASN A 591 -44.31 9.43 28.80
C ASN A 591 -44.77 10.67 28.00
N CYS A 592 -45.97 10.57 27.40
CA CYS A 592 -46.56 11.63 26.60
C CYS A 592 -46.99 12.84 27.45
N VAL A 593 -46.30 13.96 27.27
CA VAL A 593 -46.48 15.22 28.01
C VAL A 593 -46.61 16.40 27.04
N ASP A 594 -47.01 17.57 27.54
CA ASP A 594 -46.88 18.79 26.74
C ASP A 594 -45.40 19.05 26.41
N SER A 595 -45.12 19.48 25.18
CA SER A 595 -43.77 19.80 24.72
C SER A 595 -43.12 20.98 25.44
N GLY A 596 -43.90 21.86 26.10
CA GLY A 596 -43.40 23.01 26.86
C GLY A 596 -43.43 24.35 26.10
N ALA A 597 -43.88 24.36 24.84
CA ALA A 597 -43.89 25.52 23.96
C ALA A 597 -44.84 26.65 24.35
N GLY A 598 -45.79 26.41 25.26
CA GLY A 598 -46.82 27.37 25.66
C GLY A 598 -47.86 27.66 24.57
N ALA A 599 -48.64 28.73 24.77
CA ALA A 599 -49.79 29.10 23.92
C ALA A 599 -49.41 29.79 22.59
N VAL A 600 -48.27 29.43 22.00
CA VAL A 600 -47.78 30.00 20.73
C VAL A 600 -48.47 29.41 19.50
N PHE A 601 -48.98 28.18 19.61
CA PHE A 601 -49.55 27.44 18.48
C PHE A 601 -51.03 27.77 18.25
N SER A 602 -51.48 27.68 17.00
CA SER A 602 -52.88 27.93 16.62
C SER A 602 -53.32 26.97 15.50
N ARG A 603 -54.03 25.91 15.89
CA ARG A 603 -54.26 24.70 15.09
C ARG A 603 -52.94 24.21 14.45
N PRO A 604 -51.95 23.76 15.26
CA PRO A 604 -50.70 23.22 14.75
C PRO A 604 -50.99 22.03 13.83
N GLN A 605 -50.34 22.01 12.67
CA GLN A 605 -50.41 20.91 11.71
C GLN A 605 -49.14 20.07 11.82
N ASN A 606 -48.33 19.97 10.76
CA ASN A 606 -47.06 19.25 10.79
C ASN A 606 -46.03 19.88 11.76
N ILE A 607 -44.95 19.16 12.06
CA ILE A 607 -43.78 19.68 12.77
C ILE A 607 -42.50 19.19 12.07
N ALA A 608 -41.74 20.15 11.55
CA ALA A 608 -40.51 19.90 10.82
C ALA A 608 -39.28 20.30 11.66
N PHE A 609 -38.19 19.55 11.55
CA PHE A 609 -36.94 19.82 12.29
C PHE A 609 -35.82 20.21 11.34
N THR A 610 -34.95 21.12 11.77
CA THR A 610 -33.72 21.48 11.03
C THR A 610 -32.79 20.28 10.89
N PHE A 611 -31.88 20.30 9.91
CA PHE A 611 -30.92 19.20 9.70
C PHE A 611 -30.06 18.88 10.94
N ASN A 612 -29.70 19.90 11.73
CA ASN A 612 -28.99 19.74 13.00
C ASN A 612 -29.90 19.34 14.18
N LYS A 613 -31.21 19.15 13.95
CA LYS A 613 -32.24 18.75 14.93
C LYS A 613 -32.44 19.66 16.14
N ASN A 614 -31.75 20.82 16.20
CA ASN A 614 -31.80 21.74 17.33
C ASN A 614 -33.01 22.70 17.30
N PHE A 615 -33.73 22.77 16.18
CA PHE A 615 -34.89 23.66 16.03
C PHE A 615 -36.07 22.95 15.37
N ALA A 616 -37.26 23.34 15.79
CA ALA A 616 -38.54 22.86 15.28
C ALA A 616 -39.34 24.02 14.66
N TYR A 617 -40.02 23.74 13.56
CA TYR A 617 -40.93 24.67 12.89
C TYR A 617 -42.31 24.04 12.73
N VAL A 618 -43.34 24.81 13.02
CA VAL A 618 -44.72 24.34 13.14
C VAL A 618 -45.65 25.28 12.36
N PRO A 619 -46.27 24.82 11.26
CA PRO A 619 -47.37 25.51 10.62
C PRO A 619 -48.59 25.62 11.52
N ASN A 620 -49.05 26.86 11.74
CA ASN A 620 -50.26 27.18 12.50
C ASN A 620 -51.36 27.58 11.53
N ARG A 621 -52.27 26.65 11.27
CA ARG A 621 -53.22 26.77 10.17
C ARG A 621 -54.30 27.82 10.43
N SER A 622 -54.67 28.05 11.69
CA SER A 622 -55.78 28.96 12.03
C SER A 622 -55.39 30.45 12.04
N ASN A 623 -54.11 30.80 12.15
CA ASN A 623 -53.64 32.18 12.19
C ASN A 623 -52.63 32.54 11.08
N ASN A 624 -52.40 31.64 10.11
CA ASN A 624 -51.49 31.81 8.98
C ASN A 624 -50.04 32.13 9.38
N THR A 625 -49.51 31.46 10.42
CA THR A 625 -48.13 31.67 10.90
C THR A 625 -47.29 30.40 10.88
N ILE A 626 -45.97 30.56 10.94
CA ILE A 626 -45.04 29.48 11.32
C ILE A 626 -44.45 29.82 12.68
N SER A 627 -44.64 28.94 13.68
CA SER A 627 -43.88 28.99 14.94
C SER A 627 -42.52 28.33 14.76
N TYR A 628 -41.51 28.85 15.44
CA TYR A 628 -40.13 28.35 15.49
C TYR A 628 -39.69 28.25 16.95
N CYS A 629 -39.22 27.07 17.35
CA CYS A 629 -38.84 26.74 18.72
C CYS A 629 -37.44 26.14 18.76
N ALA A 630 -36.71 26.40 19.84
CA ALA A 630 -35.52 25.63 20.20
C ALA A 630 -35.93 24.27 20.76
N VAL A 631 -35.23 23.21 20.33
CA VAL A 631 -35.38 21.84 20.83
C VAL A 631 -34.27 21.55 21.83
N SER A 632 -34.63 21.19 23.05
CA SER A 632 -33.68 20.74 24.08
C SER A 632 -33.00 19.44 23.64
N SER A 633 -31.66 19.43 23.60
CA SER A 633 -30.86 18.25 23.32
C SER A 633 -30.86 17.22 24.46
N VAL A 634 -31.32 17.62 25.66
CA VAL A 634 -31.34 16.77 26.86
C VAL A 634 -32.62 15.94 26.94
N ASP A 635 -33.77 16.56 26.68
CA ASP A 635 -35.09 15.94 26.91
C ASP A 635 -36.08 16.11 25.76
N GLY A 636 -35.72 16.82 24.68
CA GLY A 636 -36.63 17.10 23.56
C GLY A 636 -37.74 18.11 23.86
N SER A 637 -37.72 18.82 24.99
CA SER A 637 -38.67 19.92 25.22
C SER A 637 -38.53 21.04 24.17
N LEU A 638 -39.65 21.66 23.81
CA LEU A 638 -39.71 22.84 22.96
C LEU A 638 -39.70 24.09 23.83
N SER A 639 -38.82 25.04 23.53
CA SER A 639 -38.61 26.27 24.29
C SER A 639 -38.31 27.46 23.38
N ASN A 640 -38.34 28.67 23.94
CA ASN A 640 -38.04 29.93 23.24
C ASN A 640 -38.84 30.10 21.93
N CYS A 641 -40.09 29.65 21.92
CA CYS A 641 -40.92 29.64 20.73
C CYS A 641 -41.34 31.05 20.32
N VAL A 642 -41.05 31.41 19.08
CA VAL A 642 -41.41 32.70 18.46
C VAL A 642 -42.05 32.45 17.09
N LEU A 643 -42.61 33.50 16.47
CA LEU A 643 -43.10 33.39 15.09
C LEU A 643 -41.92 33.58 14.12
N ALA A 644 -41.53 32.52 13.41
CA ALA A 644 -40.58 32.62 12.30
C ALA A 644 -41.18 33.29 11.06
N LEU A 645 -42.51 33.30 10.95
CA LEU A 645 -43.22 34.04 9.91
C LEU A 645 -44.64 34.41 10.40
N GLY A 646 -44.96 35.71 10.43
CA GLY A 646 -46.24 36.24 10.92
C GLY A 646 -47.36 36.26 9.88
N ALA A 647 -48.60 36.52 10.30
CA ALA A 647 -49.81 36.40 9.47
C ALA A 647 -49.81 37.28 8.19
N ASN A 648 -49.13 38.44 8.24
CA ASN A 648 -49.01 39.37 7.10
C ASN A 648 -47.99 38.93 6.03
N SER A 649 -47.32 37.78 6.22
CA SER A 649 -46.39 37.19 5.24
C SER A 649 -47.05 36.65 3.97
N GLY A 650 -48.39 36.59 3.97
CA GLY A 650 -49.17 36.03 2.87
C GLY A 650 -49.35 34.51 2.92
N LEU A 651 -48.93 33.78 3.96
CA LEU A 651 -49.35 32.38 4.12
C LEU A 651 -50.88 32.24 4.17
N SER A 652 -51.41 31.09 3.73
CA SER A 652 -52.85 30.83 3.68
C SER A 652 -53.17 29.39 4.07
N GLU A 653 -53.62 29.20 5.32
CA GLU A 653 -53.79 27.89 5.96
C GLU A 653 -52.57 26.98 5.74
N PRO A 654 -51.39 27.30 6.31
CA PRO A 654 -50.19 26.50 6.11
C PRO A 654 -50.30 25.13 6.82
N THR A 655 -49.94 24.04 6.12
CA THR A 655 -50.22 22.66 6.55
C THR A 655 -48.98 21.80 6.81
N ALA A 656 -48.02 21.80 5.90
CA ALA A 656 -46.75 21.11 6.05
C ALA A 656 -45.57 22.02 5.71
N MET A 657 -44.39 21.64 6.22
CA MET A 657 -43.15 22.36 6.02
C MET A 657 -41.99 21.38 5.84
N LEU A 658 -41.01 21.73 5.01
CA LEU A 658 -39.84 20.91 4.71
C LEU A 658 -38.63 21.78 4.36
N PHE A 659 -37.42 21.30 4.66
CA PHE A 659 -36.15 21.97 4.40
C PHE A 659 -35.37 21.37 3.21
N LYS A 660 -34.57 22.22 2.54
CA LYS A 660 -33.55 21.90 1.52
C LYS A 660 -32.28 22.70 1.78
#